data_AF-A0A1E5W3G9-F1
#
_entry.id   AF-A0A1E5W3G9-F1
#
_cell.length_a   1.000
_cell.length_b   1.000
_cell.length_c   1.000
_cell.angle_alpha   90.00
_cell.angle_beta   90.00
_cell.angle_gamma   90.00
#
_symmetry.space_group_name_H-M   'P 1'
#
loop_
_entity.id
_entity.type
_entity.pdbx_description
1 polymer ?
#
loop_
_entity_poly.entity_id
_entity_poly.type
_entity_poly.pdbx_seq_one_letter_code
_entity_poly.pdbx_strand_id
1 'polypeptide(L)'
;MLAVEEALAAVLSAAASCRAAPRAVPLHDALSLVLAEDVRAPDPLPPFRASIKDGYAVVASDGPGEYPVITESRAGNDALGVVVAPGTVAYVTTGGPIPDGADAVVQVEDTEKVPAGADGSKRVRILARAAEGQDIRNVGCDIEKDSVVLRSGEHIGPAEIGLLATVGVTTIKAYPRPTVAVFSTGDELVQPTTATLSRGQIRDSNRAMLLAAAVQQRCTVIDLGIAKDTEESLEELLDAAQQSDADIILTSGGVSMGDRDLVKPCLAKMGKVHFEKILMKPGKPLTFAEIIAQDTSKPSKKVLAFGLPGNPVSCMVCFNLFVVPAIRLLSGWSNPHLQRVHARLSHPLRADPHRTEFHRAVIRWVLDDGSGRPGYVAESTGHQASSRLLSMKSANALLEVPSTGQILAAGTSIQAIFISDTVTYPSDKPPAASNPLPSAKGDSTDVPQVAASKNSEIKVAILTVSDTVSSGSGPDRRSHSMVQNGKSLITVFSSHKLVMHFISVVNSSSEKLGGATVVATAVVPDEVEKIKGILVKWTDIDRVNLILTLGGTGFTPRDVTPEATKSVIEKEAPGLAFVMLQESLKITPFAMLSRATAGIRGSTLIINMPGNPNAVAECMEALLPALKHALKQIKGDKREKHPRHVPHAAAAPMDEWERSFRAASAAGGGGCSCDP
;
A
#
# COMPACT_ATOMS: atom_id res chain seq x y z
N MET A 1 -2.45 31.86 -24.93
CA MET A 1 -2.49 30.55 -24.23
C MET A 1 -1.11 30.39 -23.63
N LEU A 2 -1.02 30.25 -22.32
CA LEU A 2 0.29 30.22 -21.65
C LEU A 2 1.00 28.89 -21.89
N ALA A 3 2.32 28.92 -21.88
CA ALA A 3 3.12 27.71 -21.72
C ALA A 3 2.87 27.09 -20.32
N VAL A 4 3.19 25.82 -20.14
CA VAL A 4 2.96 25.11 -18.88
C VAL A 4 3.79 25.72 -17.75
N GLU A 5 5.05 26.05 -18.06
CA GLU A 5 6.02 26.61 -17.13
C GLU A 5 5.59 28.01 -16.66
N GLU A 6 5.08 28.85 -17.58
CA GLU A 6 4.54 30.18 -17.27
C GLU A 6 3.29 30.08 -16.39
N ALA A 7 2.37 29.16 -16.72
CA ALA A 7 1.18 28.92 -15.93
C ALA A 7 1.51 28.41 -14.53
N LEU A 8 2.47 27.49 -14.39
CA LEU A 8 2.93 26.98 -13.10
C LEU A 8 3.61 28.09 -12.29
N ALA A 9 4.44 28.94 -12.92
CA ALA A 9 5.06 30.07 -12.24
C ALA A 9 4.02 31.06 -11.69
N ALA A 10 2.94 31.35 -12.44
CA ALA A 10 1.84 32.16 -11.96
C ALA A 10 1.12 31.54 -10.75
N VAL A 11 0.88 30.22 -10.77
CA VAL A 11 0.30 29.47 -9.66
C VAL A 11 1.18 29.54 -8.41
N LEU A 12 2.48 29.26 -8.55
CA LEU A 12 3.41 29.26 -7.42
C LEU A 12 3.59 30.68 -6.84
N SER A 13 3.62 31.71 -7.69
CA SER A 13 3.68 33.10 -7.22
C SER A 13 2.45 33.48 -6.40
N ALA A 14 1.25 33.08 -6.81
CA ALA A 14 0.03 33.34 -6.05
C ALA A 14 0.00 32.54 -4.74
N ALA A 15 0.35 31.25 -4.80
CA ALA A 15 0.40 30.37 -3.63
C ALA A 15 1.43 30.83 -2.57
N ALA A 16 2.58 31.38 -2.98
CA ALA A 16 3.56 31.95 -2.05
C ALA A 16 2.95 33.07 -1.18
N SER A 17 2.05 33.88 -1.76
CA SER A 17 1.38 34.96 -1.05
C SER A 17 0.21 34.52 -0.16
N CYS A 18 -0.22 33.26 -0.27
CA CYS A 18 -1.36 32.70 0.47
C CYS A 18 -0.92 31.72 1.57
N ARG A 19 0.38 31.51 1.79
CA ARG A 19 0.90 30.56 2.78
C ARG A 19 0.45 30.97 4.19
N ALA A 20 -0.24 30.05 4.87
CA ALA A 20 -0.62 30.25 6.26
C ALA A 20 0.60 30.35 7.18
N ALA A 21 0.47 31.13 8.26
CA ALA A 21 1.50 31.19 9.29
C ALA A 21 1.73 29.79 9.92
N PRO A 22 2.98 29.45 10.27
CA PRO A 22 3.28 28.24 11.02
C PRO A 22 2.52 28.17 12.34
N ARG A 23 2.21 26.94 12.77
CA ARG A 23 1.45 26.68 14.01
C ARG A 23 2.22 25.69 14.88
N ALA A 24 2.05 25.82 16.18
CA ALA A 24 2.53 24.82 17.12
C ALA A 24 1.65 23.57 17.02
N VAL A 25 2.27 22.41 16.83
CA VAL A 25 1.61 21.10 16.74
C VAL A 25 2.27 20.10 17.68
N PRO A 26 1.51 19.15 18.27
CA PRO A 26 2.08 18.04 19.00
C PRO A 26 2.99 17.17 18.13
N LEU A 27 3.99 16.52 18.74
CA LEU A 27 4.96 15.66 18.04
C LEU A 27 4.30 14.60 17.13
N HIS A 28 3.25 13.93 17.61
CA HIS A 28 2.57 12.88 16.85
C HIS A 28 1.80 13.40 15.63
N ASP A 29 1.41 14.68 15.66
CA ASP A 29 0.72 15.35 14.54
C ASP A 29 1.69 15.99 13.55
N ALA A 30 2.99 16.06 13.90
CA ALA A 30 4.01 16.69 13.08
C ALA A 30 4.45 15.85 11.87
N LEU A 31 4.11 14.55 11.84
CA LEU A 31 4.51 13.65 10.76
C LEU A 31 4.02 14.18 9.38
N SER A 32 4.94 14.21 8.43
CA SER A 32 4.74 14.74 7.07
C SER A 32 4.42 16.24 6.98
N LEU A 33 4.65 17.01 8.05
CA LEU A 33 4.67 18.47 7.97
C LEU A 33 6.07 18.98 7.66
N VAL A 34 6.16 20.26 7.32
CA VAL A 34 7.44 20.95 7.13
C VAL A 34 7.73 21.81 8.35
N LEU A 35 8.91 21.63 8.92
CA LEU A 35 9.41 22.37 10.06
C LEU A 35 9.53 23.86 9.72
N ALA A 36 9.14 24.75 10.63
CA ALA A 36 9.16 26.20 10.39
C ALA A 36 10.26 26.93 11.16
N GLU A 37 10.98 26.27 12.05
CA GLU A 37 12.09 26.83 12.83
C GLU A 37 13.18 25.79 13.07
N ASP A 38 14.42 26.23 13.24
CA ASP A 38 15.51 25.33 13.58
C ASP A 38 15.29 24.73 14.98
N VAL A 39 15.55 23.43 15.13
CA VAL A 39 15.52 22.74 16.41
C VAL A 39 16.94 22.51 16.89
N ARG A 40 17.21 22.90 18.13
CA ARG A 40 18.52 22.73 18.77
C ARG A 40 18.46 21.71 19.88
N ALA A 41 19.54 20.97 20.07
CA ALA A 41 19.68 20.02 21.16
C ALA A 41 19.95 20.75 22.49
N PRO A 42 19.10 20.63 23.52
CA PRO A 42 19.36 21.25 24.82
C PRO A 42 20.50 20.57 25.58
N ASP A 43 20.72 19.28 25.28
CA ASP A 43 21.68 18.39 25.93
C ASP A 43 22.44 17.58 24.87
N PRO A 44 23.66 17.12 25.17
CA PRO A 44 24.41 16.27 24.26
C PRO A 44 23.85 14.84 24.21
N LEU A 45 24.11 14.12 23.11
CA LEU A 45 23.85 12.69 22.97
C LEU A 45 25.15 11.92 22.64
N PRO A 46 25.54 10.92 23.45
CA PRO A 46 25.00 10.63 24.77
C PRO A 46 25.33 11.76 25.78
N PRO A 47 24.54 11.91 26.86
CA PRO A 47 24.78 12.95 27.88
C PRO A 47 25.89 12.60 28.89
N PHE A 48 26.41 11.37 28.83
CA PHE A 48 27.50 10.84 29.64
C PHE A 48 28.37 9.92 28.77
N ARG A 49 29.58 9.58 29.21
CA ARG A 49 30.41 8.58 28.53
C ARG A 49 29.72 7.23 28.59
N ALA A 50 29.35 6.65 27.45
CA ALA A 50 28.54 5.44 27.39
C ALA A 50 29.31 4.29 26.76
N SER A 51 29.10 3.07 27.25
CA SER A 51 29.68 1.87 26.62
C SER A 51 29.05 1.59 25.26
N ILE A 52 29.88 1.25 24.26
CA ILE A 52 29.43 0.74 22.95
C ILE A 52 29.08 -0.76 23.04
N LYS A 53 29.64 -1.48 24.01
CA LYS A 53 29.53 -2.95 24.12
C LYS A 53 29.04 -3.39 25.50
N ASP A 54 28.52 -4.61 25.55
CA ASP A 54 28.46 -5.36 26.80
C ASP A 54 29.85 -5.91 27.10
N GLY A 55 30.35 -5.72 28.32
CA GLY A 55 31.73 -6.06 28.64
C GLY A 55 32.21 -5.48 29.96
N TYR A 56 33.48 -5.08 30.00
CA TYR A 56 34.12 -4.55 31.19
C TYR A 56 34.82 -3.23 30.89
N ALA A 57 34.47 -2.20 31.66
CA ALA A 57 35.20 -0.95 31.70
C ALA A 57 36.50 -1.14 32.48
N VAL A 58 37.61 -0.78 31.86
CA VAL A 58 38.98 -1.05 32.33
C VAL A 58 39.83 0.22 32.31
N VAL A 59 40.99 0.16 32.95
CA VAL A 59 42.11 1.07 32.67
C VAL A 59 42.99 0.41 31.61
N ALA A 60 43.07 1.00 30.42
CA ALA A 60 43.69 0.41 29.23
C ALA A 60 45.17 0.04 29.45
N SER A 61 45.86 0.79 30.30
CA SER A 61 47.28 0.52 30.64
C SER A 61 47.50 -0.80 31.36
N ASP A 62 46.50 -1.35 32.06
CA ASP A 62 46.61 -2.60 32.81
C ASP A 62 46.84 -3.81 31.87
N GLY A 63 46.16 -3.83 30.72
CA GLY A 63 46.27 -4.89 29.72
C GLY A 63 45.61 -6.22 30.13
N PRO A 64 45.90 -7.33 29.41
CA PRO A 64 45.32 -8.64 29.71
C PRO A 64 45.72 -9.15 31.10
N GLY A 65 44.77 -9.71 31.84
CA GLY A 65 44.97 -10.14 33.23
C GLY A 65 43.68 -10.50 33.95
N GLU A 66 43.79 -10.94 35.20
CA GLU A 66 42.64 -11.21 36.07
C GLU A 66 42.39 -10.07 37.05
N TYR A 67 41.17 -9.53 37.05
CA TYR A 67 40.81 -8.36 37.84
C TYR A 67 39.54 -8.60 38.67
N PRO A 68 39.46 -8.01 39.88
CA PRO A 68 38.21 -7.92 40.63
C PRO A 68 37.21 -7.00 39.92
N VAL A 69 35.96 -7.42 39.86
CA VAL A 69 34.84 -6.62 39.35
C VAL A 69 34.25 -5.84 40.52
N ILE A 70 34.56 -4.54 40.60
CA ILE A 70 34.25 -3.71 41.78
C ILE A 70 32.84 -3.11 41.75
N THR A 71 32.23 -3.04 40.57
CA THR A 71 30.86 -2.54 40.38
C THR A 71 30.29 -3.03 39.05
N GLU A 72 29.00 -2.80 38.86
CA GLU A 72 28.28 -3.07 37.62
C GLU A 72 27.50 -1.81 37.22
N SER A 73 27.59 -1.41 35.95
CA SER A 73 26.97 -0.20 35.43
C SER A 73 26.15 -0.48 34.17
N ARG A 74 24.81 -0.42 34.32
CA ARG A 74 23.87 -0.73 33.23
C ARG A 74 23.10 0.49 32.78
N ALA A 75 22.56 1.26 33.72
CA ALA A 75 21.76 2.45 33.44
C ALA A 75 21.62 3.35 34.68
N GLY A 76 21.06 4.55 34.49
CA GLY A 76 20.70 5.42 35.61
C GLY A 76 21.89 5.79 36.49
N ASN A 77 21.76 5.60 37.79
CA ASN A 77 22.76 5.97 38.80
C ASN A 77 23.75 4.83 39.13
N ASP A 78 23.79 3.77 38.32
CA ASP A 78 24.72 2.67 38.57
C ASP A 78 26.17 3.16 38.59
N ALA A 79 26.97 2.60 39.51
CA ALA A 79 28.37 2.98 39.76
C ALA A 79 28.61 4.46 40.11
N LEU A 80 27.58 5.25 40.44
CA LEU A 80 27.74 6.63 40.87
C LEU A 80 28.63 6.70 42.14
N GLY A 81 29.69 7.51 42.07
CA GLY A 81 30.67 7.65 43.17
C GLY A 81 31.67 6.52 43.29
N VAL A 82 31.67 5.54 42.37
CA VAL A 82 32.68 4.47 42.29
C VAL A 82 33.72 4.83 41.23
N VAL A 83 35.00 4.75 41.60
CA VAL A 83 36.13 4.99 40.70
C VAL A 83 36.81 3.66 40.38
N VAL A 84 36.93 3.32 39.10
CA VAL A 84 37.73 2.21 38.59
C VAL A 84 39.19 2.63 38.63
N ALA A 85 39.93 2.08 39.60
CA ALA A 85 41.36 2.29 39.75
C ALA A 85 42.16 1.23 38.97
N PRO A 86 43.44 1.49 38.63
CA PRO A 86 44.32 0.49 38.05
C PRO A 86 44.31 -0.83 38.84
N GLY A 87 44.20 -1.96 38.14
CA GLY A 87 44.05 -3.29 38.71
C GLY A 87 42.61 -3.68 39.10
N THR A 88 41.60 -2.89 38.73
CA THR A 88 40.18 -3.19 38.95
C THR A 88 39.36 -2.95 37.69
N VAL A 89 38.18 -3.57 37.59
CA VAL A 89 37.28 -3.39 36.44
C VAL A 89 35.83 -3.25 36.88
N ALA A 90 34.99 -2.69 36.02
CA ALA A 90 33.54 -2.64 36.22
C ALA A 90 32.82 -3.36 35.09
N TYR A 91 31.81 -4.16 35.40
CA TYR A 91 30.95 -4.72 34.35
C TYR A 91 30.07 -3.61 33.78
N VAL A 92 29.99 -3.51 32.45
CA VAL A 92 29.15 -2.53 31.75
C VAL A 92 28.29 -3.20 30.71
N THR A 93 27.09 -2.68 30.48
CA THR A 93 26.28 -3.02 29.31
C THR A 93 26.28 -1.90 28.28
N THR A 94 25.91 -2.21 27.05
CA THR A 94 25.74 -1.25 25.95
C THR A 94 24.80 -0.12 26.38
N GLY A 95 25.27 1.12 26.26
CA GLY A 95 24.54 2.32 26.74
C GLY A 95 24.71 2.63 28.23
N GLY A 96 25.35 1.75 29.02
CA GLY A 96 25.63 1.98 30.43
C GLY A 96 26.69 3.06 30.64
N PRO A 97 26.58 3.88 31.71
CA PRO A 97 27.55 4.93 31.99
C PRO A 97 28.91 4.33 32.37
N ILE A 98 29.98 4.83 31.74
CA ILE A 98 31.35 4.44 32.06
C ILE A 98 31.72 5.03 33.43
N PRO A 99 32.06 4.21 34.45
CA PRO A 99 32.48 4.72 35.75
C PRO A 99 33.74 5.58 35.65
N ASP A 100 33.90 6.52 36.59
CA ASP A 100 35.07 7.37 36.67
C ASP A 100 36.35 6.52 36.79
N GLY A 101 37.45 6.98 36.20
CA GLY A 101 38.73 6.26 36.19
C GLY A 101 38.89 5.23 35.08
N ALA A 102 37.80 4.66 34.54
CA ALA A 102 37.88 3.79 33.36
C ALA A 102 38.05 4.60 32.06
N ASP A 103 38.92 4.14 31.18
CA ASP A 103 39.30 4.82 29.93
C ASP A 103 39.05 3.98 28.67
N ALA A 104 38.71 2.69 28.81
CA ALA A 104 38.36 1.80 27.70
C ALA A 104 37.33 0.75 28.13
N VAL A 105 36.68 0.10 27.15
CA VAL A 105 35.83 -1.07 27.36
C VAL A 105 36.38 -2.26 26.56
N VAL A 106 36.44 -3.42 27.21
CA VAL A 106 36.69 -4.72 26.56
C VAL A 106 35.36 -5.45 26.46
N GLN A 107 34.95 -5.82 25.25
CA GLN A 107 33.71 -6.58 25.01
C GLN A 107 33.74 -7.93 25.72
N VAL A 108 32.58 -8.42 26.14
CA VAL A 108 32.46 -9.65 26.94
C VAL A 108 33.06 -10.89 26.25
N GLU A 109 33.03 -10.93 24.92
CA GLU A 109 33.61 -11.99 24.10
C GLU A 109 35.14 -12.11 24.26
N ASP A 110 35.81 -11.01 24.62
CA ASP A 110 37.25 -10.97 24.87
C ASP A 110 37.57 -11.10 26.37
N THR A 111 36.68 -11.76 27.12
CA THR A 111 36.83 -12.03 28.55
C THR A 111 36.43 -13.45 28.92
N GLU A 112 36.98 -13.94 30.03
CA GLU A 112 36.61 -15.23 30.63
C GLU A 112 36.14 -15.04 32.06
N LYS A 113 35.05 -15.73 32.41
CA LYS A 113 34.61 -15.84 33.81
C LYS A 113 35.61 -16.71 34.57
N VAL A 114 36.11 -16.18 35.69
CA VAL A 114 36.95 -16.94 36.61
C VAL A 114 36.22 -17.15 37.93
N PRO A 115 36.61 -18.16 38.74
CA PRO A 115 36.04 -18.36 40.07
C PRO A 115 36.13 -17.10 40.93
N ALA A 116 35.17 -16.92 41.83
CA ALA A 116 35.19 -15.82 42.79
C ALA A 116 36.45 -15.89 43.67
N GLY A 117 36.90 -14.73 44.16
CA GLY A 117 37.99 -14.66 45.14
C GLY A 117 37.64 -15.43 46.42
N ALA A 118 38.64 -15.72 47.25
CA ALA A 118 38.44 -16.36 48.56
C ALA A 118 37.52 -15.55 49.50
N ASP A 119 37.36 -14.25 49.22
CA ASP A 119 36.48 -13.29 49.88
C ASP A 119 35.07 -13.21 49.26
N GLY A 120 34.78 -14.02 48.23
CA GLY A 120 33.52 -14.01 47.49
C GLY A 120 33.42 -12.90 46.43
N SER A 121 34.49 -12.12 46.20
CA SER A 121 34.50 -11.06 45.18
C SER A 121 34.37 -11.62 43.77
N LYS A 122 33.55 -10.97 42.93
CA LYS A 122 33.44 -11.30 41.50
C LYS A 122 34.76 -10.97 40.81
N ARG A 123 35.21 -11.83 39.91
CA ARG A 123 36.46 -11.67 39.15
C ARG A 123 36.24 -12.01 37.67
N VAL A 124 37.05 -11.40 36.81
CA VAL A 124 37.05 -11.66 35.36
C VAL A 124 38.49 -11.69 34.85
N ARG A 125 38.74 -12.50 33.83
CA ARG A 125 39.97 -12.47 33.05
C ARG A 125 39.75 -11.69 31.76
N ILE A 126 40.52 -10.64 31.55
CA ILE A 126 40.58 -9.87 30.31
C ILE A 126 41.61 -10.53 29.39
N LEU A 127 41.20 -10.92 28.19
CA LEU A 127 42.04 -11.66 27.24
C LEU A 127 42.77 -10.76 26.26
N ALA A 128 42.16 -9.63 25.89
CA ALA A 128 42.68 -8.71 24.88
C ALA A 128 43.14 -7.38 25.49
N ARG A 129 44.16 -6.76 24.89
CA ARG A 129 44.57 -5.39 25.23
C ARG A 129 43.61 -4.40 24.56
N ALA A 130 43.04 -3.48 25.34
CA ALA A 130 42.27 -2.35 24.81
C ALA A 130 43.15 -1.11 24.61
N ALA A 131 42.77 -0.24 23.68
CA ALA A 131 43.32 1.11 23.56
C ALA A 131 42.48 2.12 24.35
N GLU A 132 43.10 3.22 24.78
CA GLU A 132 42.38 4.34 25.41
C GLU A 132 41.26 4.85 24.48
N GLY A 133 40.07 5.05 25.04
CA GLY A 133 38.86 5.46 24.32
C GLY A 133 38.14 4.34 23.57
N GLN A 134 38.69 3.12 23.52
CA GLN A 134 38.07 2.01 22.82
C GLN A 134 36.69 1.68 23.39
N ASP A 135 35.72 1.50 22.48
CA ASP A 135 34.35 1.10 22.79
C ASP A 135 33.62 2.04 23.78
N ILE A 136 34.02 3.33 23.81
CA ILE A 136 33.38 4.39 24.58
C ILE A 136 32.82 5.46 23.63
N ARG A 137 31.52 5.73 23.73
CA ARG A 137 30.90 6.93 23.17
C ARG A 137 31.14 8.10 24.12
N ASN A 138 31.92 9.06 23.67
CA ASN A 138 32.14 10.30 24.42
C ASN A 138 30.87 11.15 24.46
N VAL A 139 30.79 12.03 25.47
CA VAL A 139 29.66 12.95 25.61
C VAL A 139 29.48 13.76 24.33
N GLY A 140 28.27 13.74 23.78
CA GLY A 140 27.92 14.52 22.60
C GLY A 140 28.49 14.04 21.27
N CYS A 141 29.05 12.82 21.19
CA CYS A 141 29.62 12.33 19.94
C CYS A 141 28.60 12.13 18.82
N ASP A 142 27.32 11.92 19.14
CA ASP A 142 26.24 11.80 18.16
C ASP A 142 25.53 13.14 17.94
N ILE A 143 25.27 13.87 19.02
CA ILE A 143 24.65 15.20 18.99
C ILE A 143 25.37 16.08 20.01
N GLU A 144 26.01 17.15 19.54
CA GLU A 144 26.60 18.15 20.42
C GLU A 144 25.50 19.03 21.04
N LYS A 145 25.71 19.46 22.28
CA LYS A 145 24.83 20.44 22.92
C LYS A 145 24.75 21.73 22.07
N ASP A 146 23.55 22.32 22.00
CA ASP A 146 23.20 23.53 21.27
C ASP A 146 23.32 23.45 19.73
N SER A 147 23.73 22.29 19.20
CA SER A 147 23.78 22.03 17.75
C SER A 147 22.37 22.00 17.15
N VAL A 148 22.25 22.40 15.88
CA VAL A 148 20.99 22.34 15.12
C VAL A 148 20.80 20.91 14.63
N VAL A 149 19.80 20.21 15.16
CA VAL A 149 19.48 18.82 14.80
C VAL A 149 18.53 18.71 13.61
N LEU A 150 17.67 19.71 13.42
CA LEU A 150 16.77 19.84 12.28
C LEU A 150 16.64 21.31 11.89
N ARG A 151 16.56 21.58 10.59
CA ARG A 151 16.48 22.94 10.03
C ARG A 151 15.08 23.31 9.57
N SER A 152 14.75 24.60 9.68
CA SER A 152 13.54 25.15 9.07
C SER A 152 13.48 24.80 7.57
N GLY A 153 12.32 24.36 7.10
CA GLY A 153 12.10 23.88 5.73
C GLY A 153 12.31 22.38 5.53
N GLU A 154 12.79 21.64 6.53
CA GLU A 154 12.91 20.18 6.46
C GLU A 154 11.56 19.48 6.64
N HIS A 155 11.38 18.38 5.92
CA HIS A 155 10.19 17.54 5.99
C HIS A 155 10.33 16.55 7.15
N ILE A 156 9.32 16.50 8.01
CA ILE A 156 9.34 15.66 9.22
C ILE A 156 8.91 14.24 8.85
N GLY A 157 9.87 13.33 8.71
CA GLY A 157 9.67 11.89 8.58
C GLY A 157 9.87 11.14 9.90
N PRO A 158 9.90 9.80 9.88
CA PRO A 158 10.05 8.99 11.09
C PRO A 158 11.38 9.24 11.83
N ALA A 159 12.48 9.47 11.10
CA ALA A 159 13.78 9.75 11.69
C ALA A 159 13.78 11.11 12.40
N GLU A 160 13.18 12.12 11.76
CA GLU A 160 13.06 13.48 12.30
C GLU A 160 12.18 13.49 13.55
N ILE A 161 11.08 12.72 13.57
CA ILE A 161 10.27 12.50 14.79
C ILE A 161 11.12 11.89 15.92
N GLY A 162 11.96 10.91 15.59
CA GLY A 162 12.89 10.30 16.54
C GLY A 162 13.86 11.34 17.12
N LEU A 163 14.48 12.15 16.26
CA LEU A 163 15.40 13.22 16.67
C LEU A 163 14.71 14.27 17.56
N LEU A 164 13.51 14.72 17.19
CA LEU A 164 12.71 15.64 18.00
C LEU A 164 12.47 15.08 19.41
N ALA A 165 12.08 13.81 19.51
CA ALA A 165 11.89 13.13 20.79
C ALA A 165 13.20 13.01 21.58
N THR A 166 14.31 12.67 20.90
CA THR A 166 15.65 12.56 21.49
C THR A 166 16.10 13.86 22.15
N VAL A 167 15.78 15.01 21.56
CA VAL A 167 16.10 16.33 22.14
C VAL A 167 14.99 16.90 23.04
N GLY A 168 13.99 16.09 23.40
CA GLY A 168 12.91 16.48 24.32
C GLY A 168 11.86 17.43 23.73
N VAL A 169 11.80 17.60 22.41
CA VAL A 169 10.85 18.47 21.73
C VAL A 169 9.55 17.72 21.46
N THR A 170 8.49 18.10 22.19
CA THR A 170 7.16 17.48 22.10
C THR A 170 6.11 18.36 21.39
N THR A 171 6.44 19.63 21.17
CA THR A 171 5.62 20.60 20.44
C THR A 171 6.51 21.30 19.42
N ILE A 172 6.08 21.33 18.16
CA ILE A 172 6.88 21.78 17.02
C ILE A 172 6.14 22.87 16.27
N LYS A 173 6.86 23.91 15.86
CA LYS A 173 6.31 24.90 14.95
C LYS A 173 6.46 24.41 13.51
N ALA A 174 5.35 24.12 12.85
CA ALA A 174 5.33 23.59 11.49
C ALA A 174 4.31 24.31 10.60
N TYR A 175 4.53 24.24 9.29
CA TYR A 175 3.55 24.75 8.32
C TYR A 175 2.33 23.82 8.26
N PRO A 176 1.10 24.35 8.38
CA PRO A 176 -0.11 23.53 8.33
C PRO A 176 -0.35 22.99 6.92
N ARG A 177 -1.07 21.87 6.84
CA ARG A 177 -1.61 21.35 5.58
C ARG A 177 -2.76 22.26 5.12
N PRO A 178 -2.88 22.54 3.81
CA PRO A 178 -3.99 23.31 3.29
C PRO A 178 -5.29 22.50 3.33
N THR A 179 -6.40 23.20 3.46
CA THR A 179 -7.75 22.67 3.30
C THR A 179 -8.21 22.85 1.86
N VAL A 180 -8.74 21.80 1.24
CA VAL A 180 -9.15 21.77 -0.16
C VAL A 180 -10.65 21.51 -0.26
N ALA A 181 -11.41 22.49 -0.71
CA ALA A 181 -12.83 22.33 -1.05
C ALA A 181 -12.98 21.82 -2.49
N VAL A 182 -13.87 20.86 -2.72
CA VAL A 182 -14.07 20.21 -4.03
C VAL A 182 -15.54 20.12 -4.38
N PHE A 183 -15.90 20.53 -5.59
CA PHE A 183 -17.19 20.20 -6.21
C PHE A 183 -17.05 19.96 -7.73
N SER A 184 -18.03 19.27 -8.31
CA SER A 184 -18.17 19.11 -9.77
C SER A 184 -19.34 19.93 -10.29
N THR A 185 -19.34 20.25 -11.59
CA THR A 185 -20.47 20.90 -12.27
C THR A 185 -20.82 20.14 -13.55
N GLY A 186 -22.11 20.00 -13.82
CA GLY A 186 -22.63 19.33 -15.01
C GLY A 186 -24.02 18.76 -14.80
N ASP A 187 -24.99 19.15 -15.62
CA ASP A 187 -26.36 18.61 -15.58
C ASP A 187 -26.41 17.11 -15.95
N GLU A 188 -25.37 16.58 -16.61
CA GLU A 188 -25.21 15.15 -16.89
C GLU A 188 -24.79 14.34 -15.65
N LEU A 189 -24.30 14.99 -14.60
CA LEU A 189 -23.67 14.31 -13.48
C LEU A 189 -24.69 13.75 -12.49
N VAL A 190 -24.47 12.51 -12.09
CA VAL A 190 -25.17 11.87 -10.97
C VAL A 190 -24.18 11.34 -9.93
N GLN A 191 -24.66 11.09 -8.71
CA GLN A 191 -23.84 10.52 -7.65
C GLN A 191 -23.25 9.16 -8.05
N PRO A 192 -22.04 8.81 -7.57
CA PRO A 192 -21.44 7.49 -7.82
C PRO A 192 -22.30 6.31 -7.38
N THR A 193 -23.14 6.51 -6.36
CA THR A 193 -24.06 5.52 -5.80
C THR A 193 -25.28 5.25 -6.69
N THR A 194 -25.53 6.06 -7.71
CA THR A 194 -26.65 5.85 -8.64
C THR A 194 -26.52 4.51 -9.35
N ALA A 195 -27.47 3.60 -9.10
CA ALA A 195 -27.42 2.23 -9.58
C ALA A 195 -27.53 2.11 -11.11
N THR A 196 -28.52 2.80 -11.70
CA THR A 196 -28.79 2.77 -13.14
C THR A 196 -28.76 4.18 -13.71
N LEU A 197 -28.08 4.37 -14.84
CA LEU A 197 -28.00 5.65 -15.51
C LEU A 197 -29.17 5.85 -16.47
N SER A 198 -29.75 7.04 -16.45
CA SER A 198 -30.72 7.48 -17.46
C SER A 198 -30.00 8.05 -18.68
N ARG A 199 -30.76 8.33 -19.75
CA ARG A 199 -30.21 8.96 -20.96
C ARG A 199 -29.50 10.26 -20.62
N GLY A 200 -28.29 10.43 -21.12
CA GLY A 200 -27.50 11.65 -20.94
C GLY A 200 -26.88 11.79 -19.54
N GLN A 201 -26.89 10.75 -18.70
CA GLN A 201 -26.27 10.78 -17.39
C GLN A 201 -24.95 10.01 -17.35
N ILE A 202 -24.00 10.53 -16.59
CA ILE A 202 -22.76 9.85 -16.20
C ILE A 202 -22.49 10.05 -14.71
N ARG A 203 -21.77 9.13 -14.08
CA ARG A 203 -21.42 9.26 -12.66
C ARG A 203 -20.28 10.27 -12.49
N ASP A 204 -20.37 11.09 -11.46
CA ASP A 204 -19.32 12.02 -11.07
C ASP A 204 -18.09 11.27 -10.53
N SER A 205 -17.11 11.05 -11.41
CA SER A 205 -15.86 10.40 -11.07
C SER A 205 -14.77 11.38 -10.65
N ASN A 206 -14.82 12.63 -11.13
CA ASN A 206 -13.77 13.60 -10.90
C ASN A 206 -13.74 14.05 -9.44
N ARG A 207 -14.89 14.33 -8.83
CA ARG A 207 -14.93 14.76 -7.43
C ARG A 207 -14.35 13.70 -6.50
N ALA A 208 -14.79 12.45 -6.63
CA ALA A 208 -14.25 11.33 -5.87
C ALA A 208 -12.73 11.17 -6.10
N MET A 209 -12.27 11.31 -7.34
CA MET A 209 -10.86 11.24 -7.72
C MET A 209 -10.03 12.38 -7.11
N LEU A 210 -10.53 13.62 -7.13
CA LEU A 210 -9.85 14.80 -6.59
C LEU A 210 -9.81 14.79 -5.06
N LEU A 211 -10.89 14.38 -4.40
CA LEU A 211 -10.91 14.17 -2.95
C LEU A 211 -9.85 13.15 -2.55
N ALA A 212 -9.78 12.01 -3.24
CA ALA A 212 -8.75 11.00 -2.99
C ALA A 212 -7.33 11.55 -3.24
N ALA A 213 -7.11 12.28 -4.33
CA ALA A 213 -5.82 12.86 -4.67
C ALA A 213 -5.37 13.93 -3.65
N ALA A 214 -6.28 14.77 -3.15
CA ALA A 214 -5.99 15.74 -2.10
C ALA A 214 -5.67 15.07 -0.76
N VAL A 215 -6.38 14.00 -0.39
CA VAL A 215 -6.05 13.17 0.79
C VAL A 215 -4.69 12.50 0.66
N GLN A 216 -4.30 12.05 -0.55
CA GLN A 216 -2.95 11.53 -0.81
C GLN A 216 -1.87 12.61 -0.57
N GLN A 217 -2.15 13.87 -0.91
CA GLN A 217 -1.31 15.03 -0.56
C GLN A 217 -1.49 15.48 0.90
N ARG A 218 -2.15 14.68 1.74
CA ARG A 218 -2.38 14.91 3.17
C ARG A 218 -3.20 16.17 3.50
N CYS A 219 -3.93 16.71 2.53
CA CYS A 219 -4.80 17.86 2.76
C CYS A 219 -6.04 17.47 3.57
N THR A 220 -6.59 18.44 4.31
CA THR A 220 -7.98 18.34 4.79
C THR A 220 -8.92 18.60 3.61
N VAL A 221 -9.99 17.83 3.47
CA VAL A 221 -10.90 17.94 2.32
C VAL A 221 -12.32 18.32 2.74
N ILE A 222 -12.96 19.16 1.93
CA ILE A 222 -14.36 19.54 2.07
C ILE A 222 -15.07 19.14 0.77
N ASP A 223 -16.00 18.19 0.84
CA ASP A 223 -16.83 17.77 -0.29
C ASP A 223 -18.09 18.63 -0.34
N LEU A 224 -18.21 19.46 -1.37
CA LEU A 224 -19.34 20.37 -1.60
C LEU A 224 -20.35 19.80 -2.60
N GLY A 225 -20.10 18.60 -3.15
CA GLY A 225 -21.06 17.89 -4.00
C GLY A 225 -21.05 18.31 -5.48
N ILE A 226 -22.24 18.35 -6.08
CA ILE A 226 -22.44 18.57 -7.52
C ILE A 226 -23.28 19.84 -7.70
N ALA A 227 -22.73 20.84 -8.39
CA ALA A 227 -23.47 21.99 -8.88
C ALA A 227 -24.23 21.64 -10.16
N LYS A 228 -25.41 22.26 -10.33
CA LYS A 228 -26.10 22.30 -11.61
C LYS A 228 -25.44 23.32 -12.53
N ASP A 229 -25.68 23.22 -13.83
CA ASP A 229 -25.18 24.20 -14.80
C ASP A 229 -26.04 25.49 -14.83
N THR A 230 -26.25 26.08 -13.65
CA THR A 230 -26.89 27.39 -13.46
C THR A 230 -26.00 28.30 -12.63
N GLU A 231 -26.12 29.61 -12.83
CA GLU A 231 -25.28 30.60 -12.17
C GLU A 231 -25.52 30.58 -10.66
N GLU A 232 -26.78 30.46 -10.24
CA GLU A 232 -27.19 30.42 -8.84
C GLU A 232 -26.59 29.21 -8.12
N SER A 233 -26.68 28.01 -8.71
CA SER A 233 -26.15 26.79 -8.07
C SER A 233 -24.63 26.83 -7.93
N LEU A 234 -23.94 27.48 -8.86
CA LEU A 234 -22.49 27.59 -8.85
C LEU A 234 -22.01 28.65 -7.86
N GLU A 235 -22.66 29.81 -7.83
CA GLU A 235 -22.41 30.88 -6.86
C GLU A 235 -22.66 30.37 -5.43
N GLU A 236 -23.75 29.61 -5.19
CA GLU A 236 -24.03 28.99 -3.89
C GLU A 236 -22.88 28.10 -3.38
N LEU A 237 -22.30 27.22 -4.22
CA LEU A 237 -21.19 26.35 -3.81
C LEU A 237 -19.87 27.11 -3.68
N LEU A 238 -19.64 28.13 -4.51
CA LEU A 238 -18.45 28.98 -4.39
C LEU A 238 -18.50 29.82 -3.11
N ASP A 239 -19.66 30.36 -2.74
CA ASP A 239 -19.89 31.07 -1.48
C ASP A 239 -19.72 30.13 -0.29
N ALA A 240 -20.28 28.92 -0.35
CA ALA A 240 -20.07 27.90 0.69
C ALA A 240 -18.59 27.54 0.85
N ALA A 241 -17.84 27.46 -0.26
CA ALA A 241 -16.40 27.23 -0.22
C ALA A 241 -15.64 28.41 0.42
N GLN A 242 -16.02 29.65 0.12
CA GLN A 242 -15.40 30.85 0.70
C GLN A 242 -15.68 31.01 2.20
N GLN A 243 -16.89 30.65 2.65
CA GLN A 243 -17.27 30.70 4.06
C GLN A 243 -16.64 29.57 4.88
N SER A 244 -16.10 28.54 4.22
CA SER A 244 -15.35 27.47 4.86
C SER A 244 -13.90 27.87 5.14
N ASP A 245 -13.15 27.02 5.86
CA ASP A 245 -11.71 27.24 6.11
C ASP A 245 -10.81 26.84 4.93
N ALA A 246 -11.35 26.68 3.72
CA ALA A 246 -10.59 26.31 2.53
C ALA A 246 -9.44 27.28 2.21
N ASP A 247 -8.30 26.73 1.80
CA ASP A 247 -7.17 27.45 1.21
C ASP A 247 -7.16 27.31 -0.32
N ILE A 248 -7.73 26.21 -0.81
CA ILE A 248 -7.85 25.87 -2.22
C ILE A 248 -9.29 25.45 -2.52
N ILE A 249 -9.84 25.93 -3.63
CA ILE A 249 -11.09 25.47 -4.22
C ILE A 249 -10.79 24.76 -5.54
N LEU A 250 -11.28 23.54 -5.69
CA LEU A 250 -11.19 22.76 -6.92
C LEU A 250 -12.59 22.57 -7.48
N THR A 251 -12.80 23.03 -8.71
CA THR A 251 -14.00 22.72 -9.49
C THR A 251 -13.62 21.78 -10.62
N SER A 252 -14.53 20.92 -11.06
CA SER A 252 -14.32 20.11 -12.26
C SER A 252 -15.54 20.16 -13.19
N GLY A 253 -15.30 20.41 -14.48
CA GLY A 253 -16.37 20.71 -15.44
C GLY A 253 -16.59 22.22 -15.60
N GLY A 254 -17.48 22.63 -16.51
CA GLY A 254 -17.92 24.03 -16.61
C GLY A 254 -16.86 25.06 -17.05
N VAL A 255 -15.72 24.63 -17.61
CA VAL A 255 -14.55 25.47 -17.96
C VAL A 255 -14.16 25.41 -19.45
N SER A 256 -14.97 24.83 -20.32
CA SER A 256 -14.65 24.68 -21.75
C SER A 256 -15.05 25.93 -22.58
N MET A 257 -15.79 25.73 -23.69
CA MET A 257 -16.33 26.76 -24.59
C MET A 257 -17.86 26.65 -24.77
N GLY A 258 -18.53 25.88 -23.92
CA GLY A 258 -19.99 25.74 -23.91
C GLY A 258 -20.67 27.03 -23.46
N ASP A 259 -21.91 27.19 -23.89
CA ASP A 259 -22.79 28.30 -23.51
C ASP A 259 -23.14 28.29 -22.01
N ARG A 260 -23.00 27.14 -21.35
CA ARG A 260 -23.20 26.96 -19.90
C ARG A 260 -21.91 26.74 -19.09
N ASP A 261 -20.74 27.06 -19.66
CA ASP A 261 -19.48 27.01 -18.91
C ASP A 261 -19.33 28.23 -17.98
N LEU A 262 -20.03 28.20 -16.85
CA LEU A 262 -20.19 29.33 -15.94
C LEU A 262 -19.03 29.50 -14.92
N VAL A 263 -18.12 28.53 -14.81
CA VAL A 263 -17.01 28.60 -13.82
C VAL A 263 -16.11 29.79 -14.07
N LYS A 264 -15.76 30.08 -15.33
CA LYS A 264 -14.89 31.23 -15.66
C LYS A 264 -15.49 32.57 -15.27
N PRO A 265 -16.72 32.92 -15.71
CA PRO A 265 -17.32 34.20 -15.34
C PRO A 265 -17.54 34.31 -13.82
N CYS A 266 -17.98 33.24 -13.13
CA CYS A 266 -18.14 33.27 -11.68
C CYS A 266 -16.80 33.54 -10.96
N LEU A 267 -15.72 32.85 -11.33
CA LEU A 267 -14.39 33.11 -10.76
C LEU A 267 -13.88 34.53 -11.05
N ALA A 268 -14.17 35.08 -12.23
CA ALA A 268 -13.80 36.45 -12.60
C ALA A 268 -14.56 37.52 -11.79
N LYS A 269 -15.78 37.24 -11.33
CA LYS A 269 -16.51 38.13 -10.40
C LYS A 269 -15.91 38.11 -9.00
N MET A 270 -15.43 36.94 -8.55
CA MET A 270 -14.97 36.72 -7.17
C MET A 270 -13.49 37.08 -6.95
N GLY A 271 -12.72 37.26 -8.01
CA GLY A 271 -11.30 37.54 -7.89
C GLY A 271 -10.57 37.70 -9.21
N LYS A 272 -9.24 37.56 -9.13
CA LYS A 272 -8.34 37.75 -10.28
C LYS A 272 -8.11 36.42 -10.98
N VAL A 273 -8.63 36.27 -12.19
CA VAL A 273 -8.27 35.17 -13.09
C VAL A 273 -6.89 35.44 -13.68
N HIS A 274 -5.96 34.50 -13.50
CA HIS A 274 -4.61 34.59 -14.04
C HIS A 274 -4.53 34.04 -15.47
N PHE A 275 -5.21 32.93 -15.73
CA PHE A 275 -5.32 32.32 -17.05
C PHE A 275 -6.51 31.37 -17.13
N GLU A 276 -6.92 31.06 -18.37
CA GLU A 276 -8.05 30.16 -18.67
C GLU A 276 -7.69 29.07 -19.71
N LYS A 277 -6.49 29.17 -20.30
CA LYS A 277 -6.03 28.30 -21.39
C LYS A 277 -4.52 28.06 -21.30
N ILE A 278 -4.15 26.78 -21.30
CA ILE A 278 -2.75 26.32 -21.29
C ILE A 278 -2.43 25.52 -22.55
N LEU A 279 -1.21 25.69 -23.06
CA LEU A 279 -0.69 25.02 -24.25
C LEU A 279 -0.22 23.60 -23.89
N MET A 280 -1.17 22.75 -23.52
CA MET A 280 -0.89 21.38 -23.09
C MET A 280 -1.93 20.37 -23.57
N LYS A 281 -1.53 19.10 -23.56
CA LYS A 281 -2.38 17.95 -23.84
C LYS A 281 -2.11 16.83 -22.83
N PRO A 282 -3.14 16.23 -22.20
CA PRO A 282 -4.49 16.79 -22.03
C PRO A 282 -4.45 18.04 -21.12
N GLY A 283 -5.56 18.78 -20.95
CA GLY A 283 -5.63 19.86 -19.95
C GLY A 283 -5.80 21.30 -20.44
N LYS A 284 -5.95 21.54 -21.75
CA LYS A 284 -6.09 22.89 -22.34
C LYS A 284 -6.97 23.90 -21.56
N PRO A 285 -8.18 23.57 -21.09
CA PRO A 285 -9.09 24.56 -20.50
C PRO A 285 -8.88 24.81 -18.99
N LEU A 286 -7.73 24.44 -18.43
CA LEU A 286 -7.43 24.75 -17.03
C LEU A 286 -7.55 26.26 -16.78
N THR A 287 -8.35 26.62 -15.78
CA THR A 287 -8.52 27.99 -15.31
C THR A 287 -7.96 28.13 -13.90
N PHE A 288 -7.27 29.24 -13.63
CA PHE A 288 -6.71 29.54 -12.32
C PHE A 288 -7.02 30.98 -11.91
N ALA A 289 -7.50 31.16 -10.69
CA ALA A 289 -7.81 32.45 -10.11
C ALA A 289 -7.39 32.55 -8.64
N GLU A 290 -7.12 33.77 -8.20
CA GLU A 290 -6.99 34.13 -6.78
C GLU A 290 -8.26 34.87 -6.38
N ILE A 291 -9.01 34.33 -5.42
CA ILE A 291 -10.22 34.96 -4.88
C ILE A 291 -9.96 35.48 -3.47
N ILE A 292 -10.66 36.54 -3.08
CA ILE A 292 -10.58 37.11 -1.73
C ILE A 292 -11.83 36.66 -0.97
N ALA A 293 -11.67 35.75 -0.03
CA ALA A 293 -12.74 35.38 0.89
C ALA A 293 -12.99 36.58 1.81
N GLN A 294 -14.19 37.16 1.68
CA GLN A 294 -14.67 38.22 2.55
C GLN A 294 -15.54 37.59 3.64
N ASP A 295 -15.06 37.63 4.87
CA ASP A 295 -15.82 37.26 6.06
C ASP A 295 -15.86 38.51 6.94
N THR A 296 -17.05 38.92 7.39
CA THR A 296 -17.19 40.07 8.29
C THR A 296 -16.66 39.78 9.70
N SER A 297 -16.44 38.50 10.03
CA SER A 297 -15.98 38.01 11.33
C SER A 297 -14.51 37.53 11.34
N LYS A 298 -13.87 37.37 10.18
CA LYS A 298 -12.48 36.93 10.04
C LYS A 298 -11.68 37.88 9.14
N PRO A 299 -10.35 38.01 9.32
CA PRO A 299 -9.53 38.77 8.38
C PRO A 299 -9.66 38.20 6.96
N SER A 300 -9.64 39.08 5.96
CA SER A 300 -9.73 38.69 4.56
C SER A 300 -8.60 37.71 4.21
N LYS A 301 -8.98 36.60 3.58
CA LYS A 301 -8.06 35.50 3.24
C LYS A 301 -8.08 35.28 1.74
N LYS A 302 -6.90 35.16 1.14
CA LYS A 302 -6.78 34.76 -0.26
C LYS A 302 -6.98 33.25 -0.38
N VAL A 303 -7.79 32.84 -1.34
CA VAL A 303 -8.08 31.44 -1.65
C VAL A 303 -7.71 31.18 -3.10
N LEU A 304 -7.06 30.05 -3.36
CA LEU A 304 -6.66 29.67 -4.71
C LEU A 304 -7.79 28.86 -5.35
N ALA A 305 -8.30 29.28 -6.51
CA ALA A 305 -9.36 28.58 -7.21
C ALA A 305 -8.84 27.97 -8.52
N PHE A 306 -9.00 26.66 -8.68
CA PHE A 306 -8.66 25.92 -9.89
C PHE A 306 -9.93 25.38 -10.55
N GLY A 307 -10.24 25.91 -11.73
CA GLY A 307 -11.26 25.37 -12.61
C GLY A 307 -10.67 24.25 -13.47
N LEU A 308 -10.79 23.01 -13.01
CA LEU A 308 -10.20 21.84 -13.67
C LEU A 308 -11.08 21.36 -14.83
N PRO A 309 -10.48 20.85 -15.93
CA PRO A 309 -11.24 20.34 -17.07
C PRO A 309 -12.16 19.16 -16.69
N GLY A 310 -13.38 19.11 -17.24
CA GLY A 310 -14.33 18.02 -16.94
C GLY A 310 -13.92 16.62 -17.43
N ASN A 311 -13.05 16.53 -18.44
CA ASN A 311 -12.51 15.25 -18.90
C ASN A 311 -11.60 14.61 -17.81
N PRO A 312 -11.84 13.38 -17.35
CA PRO A 312 -11.16 12.84 -16.16
C PRO A 312 -9.64 12.82 -16.21
N VAL A 313 -9.04 12.46 -17.35
CA VAL A 313 -7.57 12.45 -17.46
C VAL A 313 -7.03 13.89 -17.43
N SER A 314 -7.69 14.82 -18.14
CA SER A 314 -7.30 16.23 -18.11
C SER A 314 -7.35 16.79 -16.68
N CYS A 315 -8.42 16.46 -15.95
CA CYS A 315 -8.59 16.84 -14.55
C CYS A 315 -7.41 16.36 -13.70
N MET A 316 -7.09 15.07 -13.74
CA MET A 316 -6.01 14.48 -12.94
C MET A 316 -4.62 14.97 -13.34
N VAL A 317 -4.36 15.16 -14.64
CA VAL A 317 -3.09 15.72 -15.13
C VAL A 317 -2.91 17.16 -14.66
N CYS A 318 -3.95 17.99 -14.74
CA CYS A 318 -3.91 19.36 -14.23
C CYS A 318 -3.75 19.41 -12.70
N PHE A 319 -4.41 18.51 -11.96
CA PHE A 319 -4.23 18.40 -10.52
C PHE A 319 -2.75 18.13 -10.18
N ASN A 320 -2.14 17.13 -10.81
CA ASN A 320 -0.73 16.80 -10.56
C ASN A 320 0.23 17.93 -10.94
N LEU A 321 0.05 18.56 -12.10
CA LEU A 321 1.02 19.53 -12.60
C LEU A 321 0.92 20.91 -11.95
N PHE A 322 -0.25 21.32 -11.44
CA PHE A 322 -0.47 22.67 -10.94
C PHE A 322 -0.94 22.71 -9.49
N VAL A 323 -1.88 21.83 -9.11
CA VAL A 323 -2.46 21.83 -7.76
C VAL A 323 -1.49 21.21 -6.76
N VAL A 324 -0.82 20.10 -7.09
CA VAL A 324 0.17 19.48 -6.19
C VAL A 324 1.34 20.42 -5.84
N PRO A 325 1.98 21.12 -6.80
CA PRO A 325 3.00 22.12 -6.46
C PRO A 325 2.46 23.27 -5.60
N ALA A 326 1.22 23.72 -5.85
CA ALA A 326 0.58 24.75 -5.01
C ALA A 326 0.38 24.25 -3.57
N ILE A 327 -0.14 23.03 -3.39
CA ILE A 327 -0.30 22.38 -2.08
C ILE A 327 1.04 22.29 -1.36
N ARG A 328 2.09 21.81 -2.02
CA ARG A 328 3.44 21.69 -1.44
C ARG A 328 3.97 23.05 -0.98
N LEU A 329 3.82 24.08 -1.81
CA LEU A 329 4.28 25.42 -1.48
C LEU A 329 3.51 26.02 -0.29
N LEU A 330 2.19 25.83 -0.22
CA LEU A 330 1.37 26.24 0.93
C LEU A 330 1.74 25.44 2.19
N SER A 331 2.11 24.18 2.05
CA SER A 331 2.56 23.29 3.14
C SER A 331 4.01 23.54 3.57
N GLY A 332 4.67 24.59 3.07
CA GLY A 332 6.01 24.99 3.51
C GLY A 332 7.18 24.35 2.75
N TRP A 333 6.94 23.52 1.74
CA TRP A 333 8.02 22.86 1.00
C TRP A 333 8.95 23.89 0.33
N SER A 334 10.25 23.71 0.52
CA SER A 334 11.28 24.55 -0.12
C SER A 334 11.35 24.33 -1.63
N ASN A 335 11.16 23.07 -2.07
CA ASN A 335 11.03 22.70 -3.47
C ASN A 335 9.63 22.08 -3.74
N PRO A 336 8.67 22.86 -4.28
CA PRO A 336 7.33 22.36 -4.55
C PRO A 336 7.23 21.53 -5.83
N HIS A 337 8.27 21.49 -6.66
CA HIS A 337 8.20 20.84 -7.97
C HIS A 337 8.11 19.32 -7.85
N LEU A 338 7.38 18.69 -8.77
CA LEU A 338 7.41 17.24 -8.93
C LEU A 338 8.77 16.78 -9.46
N GLN A 339 9.22 15.62 -8.99
CA GLN A 339 10.51 15.06 -9.39
C GLN A 339 10.48 14.71 -10.88
N ARG A 340 11.52 15.17 -11.59
CA ARG A 340 11.76 14.86 -12.99
C ARG A 340 12.95 13.91 -13.13
N VAL A 341 12.81 12.94 -14.00
CA VAL A 341 13.89 12.02 -14.38
C VAL A 341 13.92 11.88 -15.89
N HIS A 342 15.04 11.39 -16.42
CA HIS A 342 15.09 10.93 -17.80
C HIS A 342 14.72 9.46 -17.85
N ALA A 343 13.83 9.10 -18.77
CA ALA A 343 13.45 7.72 -19.05
C ALA A 343 13.58 7.44 -20.55
N ARG A 344 13.96 6.21 -20.91
CA ARG A 344 13.99 5.77 -22.30
C ARG A 344 12.67 5.18 -22.72
N LEU A 345 12.20 5.56 -23.90
CA LEU A 345 10.98 5.01 -24.47
C LEU A 345 11.15 3.53 -24.82
N SER A 346 10.29 2.67 -24.30
CA SER A 346 10.26 1.24 -24.70
C SER A 346 9.72 1.02 -26.12
N HIS A 347 8.89 1.94 -26.62
CA HIS A 347 8.23 1.86 -27.92
C HIS A 347 8.17 3.23 -28.58
N PRO A 348 8.05 3.32 -29.92
CA PRO A 348 7.89 4.59 -30.59
C PRO A 348 6.63 5.34 -30.15
N LEU A 349 6.71 6.66 -30.04
CA LEU A 349 5.64 7.52 -29.56
C LEU A 349 5.42 8.68 -30.52
N ARG A 350 4.19 8.90 -30.97
CA ARG A 350 3.86 10.01 -31.88
C ARG A 350 3.56 11.28 -31.09
N ALA A 351 4.38 12.31 -31.29
CA ALA A 351 4.17 13.62 -30.71
C ALA A 351 2.95 14.33 -31.29
N ASP A 352 2.28 15.13 -30.47
CA ASP A 352 1.27 16.07 -30.95
C ASP A 352 1.97 17.22 -31.72
N PRO A 353 1.40 17.71 -32.84
CA PRO A 353 2.05 18.75 -33.63
C PRO A 353 1.95 20.16 -33.03
N HIS A 354 1.11 20.38 -32.01
CA HIS A 354 0.76 21.74 -31.57
C HIS A 354 0.94 21.96 -30.07
N ARG A 355 0.93 20.92 -29.24
CA ARG A 355 0.94 21.06 -27.78
C ARG A 355 1.87 20.04 -27.15
N THR A 356 2.57 20.44 -26.09
CA THR A 356 3.30 19.50 -25.24
C THR A 356 2.31 18.49 -24.67
N GLU A 357 2.57 17.20 -24.88
CA GLU A 357 1.74 16.11 -24.38
C GLU A 357 2.34 15.55 -23.10
N PHE A 358 1.55 15.54 -22.02
CA PHE A 358 1.82 14.82 -20.77
C PHE A 358 1.27 13.41 -20.91
N HIS A 359 2.11 12.56 -21.50
CA HIS A 359 1.74 11.19 -21.87
C HIS A 359 1.85 10.28 -20.64
N ARG A 360 0.77 9.59 -20.30
CA ARG A 360 0.77 8.71 -19.12
C ARG A 360 1.62 7.49 -19.39
N ALA A 361 2.54 7.20 -18.48
CA ALA A 361 3.42 6.07 -18.58
C ALA A 361 3.58 5.33 -17.25
N VAL A 362 3.97 4.07 -17.36
CA VAL A 362 4.59 3.31 -16.30
C VAL A 362 6.10 3.37 -16.53
N ILE A 363 6.84 3.99 -15.62
CA ILE A 363 8.30 4.02 -15.63
C ILE A 363 8.84 3.06 -14.58
N ARG A 364 9.89 2.32 -14.93
CA ARG A 364 10.57 1.36 -14.06
C ARG A 364 12.08 1.53 -14.17
N TRP A 365 12.79 1.27 -13.08
CA TRP A 365 14.24 1.18 -13.11
C TRP A 365 14.66 -0.21 -13.59
N VAL A 366 15.56 -0.27 -14.56
CA VAL A 366 16.10 -1.53 -15.10
C VAL A 366 17.63 -1.48 -15.08
N LEU A 367 18.28 -2.64 -15.04
CA LEU A 367 19.74 -2.75 -15.06
C LEU A 367 20.36 -2.38 -16.42
N ASP A 368 19.58 -2.50 -17.50
CA ASP A 368 19.93 -2.02 -18.83
C ASP A 368 18.71 -1.34 -19.47
N ASP A 369 18.79 -0.02 -19.67
CA ASP A 369 17.75 0.79 -20.27
C ASP A 369 17.69 0.71 -21.81
N GLY A 370 18.53 -0.14 -22.41
CA GLY A 370 18.74 -0.26 -23.85
C GLY A 370 19.98 0.50 -24.36
N SER A 371 20.71 1.17 -23.48
CA SER A 371 22.01 1.80 -23.79
C SER A 371 23.22 1.08 -23.20
N GLY A 372 23.03 -0.10 -22.61
CA GLY A 372 24.07 -0.85 -21.89
C GLY A 372 24.35 -0.28 -20.50
N ARG A 373 23.43 0.50 -19.93
CA ARG A 373 23.56 1.15 -18.63
C ARG A 373 22.24 1.07 -17.85
N PRO A 374 22.28 1.06 -16.51
CA PRO A 374 21.06 1.09 -15.71
C PRO A 374 20.36 2.44 -15.84
N GLY A 375 19.03 2.43 -15.84
CA GLY A 375 18.23 3.64 -16.01
C GLY A 375 16.73 3.38 -16.01
N TYR A 376 15.95 4.44 -16.13
CA TYR A 376 14.49 4.34 -16.24
C TYR A 376 14.07 4.01 -17.67
N VAL A 377 13.14 3.07 -17.80
CA VAL A 377 12.43 2.78 -19.06
C VAL A 377 10.95 3.09 -18.88
N ALA A 378 10.35 3.71 -19.91
CA ALA A 378 8.97 4.15 -19.92
C ALA A 378 8.11 3.33 -20.88
N GLU A 379 6.97 2.85 -20.39
CA GLU A 379 5.92 2.19 -21.15
C GLU A 379 4.65 3.03 -21.17
N SER A 380 4.12 3.30 -22.36
CA SER A 380 2.82 3.98 -22.51
C SER A 380 1.70 3.16 -21.87
N THR A 381 0.74 3.84 -21.24
CA THR A 381 -0.51 3.20 -20.77
C THR A 381 -1.52 2.93 -21.90
N GLY A 382 -1.09 3.02 -23.16
CA GLY A 382 -1.88 2.76 -24.36
C GLY A 382 -2.64 4.00 -24.83
N HIS A 383 -3.91 3.87 -25.19
CA HIS A 383 -4.70 4.99 -25.74
C HIS A 383 -4.81 6.17 -24.77
N GLN A 384 -4.37 7.35 -25.25
CA GLN A 384 -4.20 8.56 -24.44
C GLN A 384 -5.37 9.56 -24.49
N ALA A 385 -6.57 9.15 -24.92
CA ALA A 385 -7.74 10.03 -24.95
C ALA A 385 -8.03 10.66 -23.57
N SER A 386 -8.39 11.95 -23.54
CA SER A 386 -8.59 12.70 -22.28
C SER A 386 -9.80 12.25 -21.46
N SER A 387 -10.78 11.62 -22.10
CA SER A 387 -11.94 11.01 -21.44
C SER A 387 -11.65 9.63 -20.86
N ARG A 388 -10.56 8.97 -21.29
CA ARG A 388 -10.25 7.58 -20.95
C ARG A 388 -9.44 7.49 -19.66
N LEU A 389 -10.13 7.54 -18.52
CA LEU A 389 -9.49 7.45 -17.19
C LEU A 389 -8.63 6.19 -17.00
N LEU A 390 -8.91 5.09 -17.71
CA LEU A 390 -8.07 3.88 -17.72
C LEU A 390 -6.60 4.14 -18.08
N SER A 391 -6.29 5.22 -18.79
CA SER A 391 -4.89 5.60 -19.08
C SER A 391 -4.13 6.14 -17.85
N MET A 392 -4.82 6.55 -16.79
CA MET A 392 -4.21 6.91 -15.50
C MET A 392 -3.99 5.70 -14.59
N LYS A 393 -4.68 4.58 -14.85
CA LYS A 393 -4.51 3.36 -14.05
C LYS A 393 -3.06 2.89 -14.15
N SER A 394 -2.42 2.73 -12.99
CA SER A 394 -1.01 2.32 -12.85
C SER A 394 0.02 3.30 -13.43
N ALA A 395 -0.40 4.43 -14.01
CA ALA A 395 0.52 5.45 -14.45
C ALA A 395 1.20 6.06 -13.21
N ASN A 396 2.52 5.93 -13.15
CA ASN A 396 3.36 6.50 -12.09
C ASN A 396 4.14 7.73 -12.58
N ALA A 397 4.10 8.03 -13.88
CA ALA A 397 4.72 9.20 -14.45
C ALA A 397 3.96 9.78 -15.64
N LEU A 398 4.27 11.06 -15.93
CA LEU A 398 3.88 11.78 -17.13
C LEU A 398 5.14 12.08 -17.95
N LEU A 399 5.23 11.53 -19.16
CA LEU A 399 6.30 11.87 -20.10
C LEU A 399 6.02 13.24 -20.70
N GLU A 400 7.02 14.12 -20.71
CA GLU A 400 6.95 15.47 -21.31
C GLU A 400 7.28 15.37 -22.81
N VAL A 401 6.28 15.02 -23.62
CA VAL A 401 6.42 14.83 -25.06
C VAL A 401 6.36 16.18 -25.77
N PRO A 402 7.42 16.60 -26.49
CA PRO A 402 7.47 17.90 -27.14
C PRO A 402 6.48 17.98 -28.32
N SER A 403 6.07 19.20 -28.67
CA SER A 403 5.11 19.45 -29.75
C SER A 403 5.76 19.46 -31.16
N THR A 404 6.30 18.32 -31.62
CA THR A 404 7.00 18.26 -32.92
C THR A 404 6.15 17.64 -34.04
N GLY A 405 5.08 16.91 -33.69
CA GLY A 405 4.30 16.11 -34.64
C GLY A 405 5.03 14.86 -35.19
N GLN A 406 6.30 14.68 -34.82
CA GLN A 406 7.16 13.59 -35.28
C GLN A 406 6.96 12.34 -34.42
N ILE A 407 7.43 11.19 -34.93
CA ILE A 407 7.51 9.96 -34.15
C ILE A 407 8.85 9.96 -33.41
N LEU A 408 8.80 9.95 -32.09
CA LEU A 408 9.95 9.67 -31.23
C LEU A 408 10.23 8.16 -31.29
N ALA A 409 11.45 7.77 -31.64
CA ALA A 409 11.82 6.36 -31.74
C ALA A 409 11.92 5.67 -30.36
N ALA A 410 11.77 4.34 -30.32
CA ALA A 410 12.15 3.57 -29.13
C ALA A 410 13.63 3.80 -28.78
N GLY A 411 13.97 3.77 -27.49
CA GLY A 411 15.29 4.09 -26.96
C GLY A 411 15.57 5.59 -26.79
N THR A 412 14.73 6.47 -27.36
CA THR A 412 14.84 7.93 -27.17
C THR A 412 14.69 8.26 -25.68
N SER A 413 15.62 9.06 -25.16
CA SER A 413 15.54 9.59 -23.80
C SER A 413 14.58 10.79 -23.77
N ILE A 414 13.66 10.79 -22.81
CA ILE A 414 12.65 11.83 -22.62
C ILE A 414 12.52 12.16 -21.14
N GLN A 415 12.16 13.40 -20.81
CA GLN A 415 11.83 13.76 -19.43
C GLN A 415 10.51 13.13 -19.01
N ALA A 416 10.47 12.65 -17.77
CA ALA A 416 9.32 12.05 -17.12
C ALA A 416 9.14 12.66 -15.74
N ILE A 417 7.92 13.12 -15.44
CA ILE A 417 7.53 13.65 -14.15
C ILE A 417 6.90 12.52 -13.33
N PHE A 418 7.42 12.21 -12.15
CA PHE A 418 6.76 11.29 -11.23
C PHE A 418 5.47 11.89 -10.66
N ILE A 419 4.40 11.10 -10.67
CA ILE A 419 3.08 11.46 -10.11
C ILE A 419 2.61 10.48 -9.02
N SER A 420 3.46 9.53 -8.63
CA SER A 420 3.26 8.63 -7.50
C SER A 420 4.54 8.49 -6.69
N ASP A 421 4.45 7.98 -5.47
CA ASP A 421 5.61 7.70 -4.63
C ASP A 421 6.57 6.70 -5.31
N THR A 422 7.87 6.95 -5.15
CA THR A 422 8.94 6.17 -5.79
C THR A 422 9.34 4.90 -5.03
N VAL A 423 8.81 4.71 -3.82
CA VAL A 423 9.20 3.61 -2.91
C VAL A 423 8.36 2.34 -3.14
N THR A 424 7.23 2.43 -3.81
CA THR A 424 6.25 1.33 -3.98
C THR A 424 6.48 0.47 -5.23
N TYR A 425 7.66 0.50 -5.85
CA TYR A 425 7.85 -0.21 -7.12
C TYR A 425 8.09 -1.71 -6.93
N PRO A 426 7.28 -2.57 -7.61
CA PRO A 426 7.62 -3.98 -7.74
C PRO A 426 8.93 -4.11 -8.53
N SER A 427 9.93 -4.76 -7.93
CA SER A 427 11.15 -5.17 -8.63
C SER A 427 10.81 -6.10 -9.81
N ASP A 428 11.51 -5.91 -10.93
CA ASP A 428 11.22 -6.47 -12.26
C ASP A 428 10.72 -7.93 -12.33
N LYS A 429 9.61 -8.11 -13.07
CA LYS A 429 9.45 -9.22 -14.02
C LYS A 429 9.26 -8.60 -15.42
N PRO A 430 10.04 -8.98 -16.45
CA PRO A 430 9.84 -8.47 -17.80
C PRO A 430 8.51 -8.98 -18.39
N PRO A 431 7.76 -8.15 -19.13
CA PRO A 431 6.55 -8.60 -19.82
C PRO A 431 6.91 -9.53 -20.98
N ALA A 432 6.18 -10.64 -21.10
CA ALA A 432 6.31 -11.57 -22.22
C ALA A 432 5.95 -10.85 -23.54
N ALA A 433 6.81 -11.00 -24.55
CA ALA A 433 6.63 -10.44 -25.88
C ALA A 433 5.30 -10.92 -26.51
N SER A 434 4.43 -9.98 -26.88
CA SER A 434 3.24 -10.26 -27.68
C SER A 434 3.62 -10.35 -29.15
N ASN A 435 3.58 -11.56 -29.72
CA ASN A 435 3.62 -11.74 -31.17
C ASN A 435 2.30 -11.28 -31.80
N PRO A 436 2.33 -10.60 -32.96
CA PRO A 436 1.12 -10.24 -33.69
C PRO A 436 0.55 -11.47 -34.41
N LEU A 437 -0.73 -11.78 -34.18
CA LEU A 437 -1.47 -12.78 -34.95
C LEU A 437 -1.89 -12.20 -36.31
N PRO A 438 -1.79 -12.97 -37.41
CA PRO A 438 -2.20 -12.52 -38.74
C PRO A 438 -3.71 -12.52 -38.92
N SER A 439 -4.18 -11.59 -39.74
CA SER A 439 -5.56 -11.45 -40.22
C SER A 439 -6.04 -12.66 -41.02
N ALA A 440 -7.24 -13.15 -40.73
CA ALA A 440 -8.01 -13.98 -41.65
C ALA A 440 -9.47 -13.50 -41.70
N LYS A 441 -9.98 -13.43 -42.94
CA LYS A 441 -11.30 -12.97 -43.35
C LYS A 441 -12.40 -13.97 -42.94
N GLY A 442 -13.65 -13.49 -43.01
CA GLY A 442 -14.82 -14.09 -42.38
C GLY A 442 -15.29 -15.43 -42.93
N ASP A 443 -16.20 -16.04 -42.19
CA ASP A 443 -17.47 -16.44 -42.77
C ASP A 443 -18.58 -16.46 -41.71
N SER A 444 -19.78 -16.12 -42.14
CA SER A 444 -21.00 -16.02 -41.35
C SER A 444 -21.77 -17.34 -41.36
N THR A 445 -22.16 -17.88 -40.21
CA THR A 445 -23.32 -18.79 -40.11
C THR A 445 -23.87 -18.84 -38.68
N ASP A 446 -25.15 -18.47 -38.57
CA ASP A 446 -26.22 -18.98 -37.69
C ASP A 446 -25.96 -19.25 -36.20
N VAL A 447 -26.71 -18.50 -35.39
CA VAL A 447 -26.95 -18.73 -33.96
C VAL A 447 -28.09 -19.74 -33.79
N PRO A 448 -27.88 -20.91 -33.17
CA PRO A 448 -28.99 -21.71 -32.67
C PRO A 448 -29.35 -21.25 -31.25
N GLN A 449 -30.59 -20.80 -31.09
CA GLN A 449 -31.26 -20.79 -29.78
C GLN A 449 -31.26 -22.22 -29.24
N VAL A 450 -30.72 -22.43 -28.03
CA VAL A 450 -30.92 -23.69 -27.30
C VAL A 450 -31.52 -23.45 -25.92
N ALA A 451 -32.59 -24.22 -25.73
CA ALA A 451 -33.48 -24.38 -24.60
C ALA A 451 -32.85 -24.47 -23.20
N ALA A 452 -33.69 -24.16 -22.22
CA ALA A 452 -33.41 -24.32 -20.80
C ALA A 452 -33.38 -25.80 -20.35
N SER A 453 -32.50 -26.04 -19.37
CA SER A 453 -32.46 -27.12 -18.37
C SER A 453 -31.78 -28.47 -18.70
N LYS A 454 -30.64 -28.70 -18.02
CA LYS A 454 -30.25 -29.93 -17.31
C LYS A 454 -29.16 -29.55 -16.30
N ASN A 455 -29.30 -29.96 -15.03
CA ASN A 455 -28.34 -29.68 -13.95
C ASN A 455 -26.93 -30.17 -14.35
N SER A 456 -25.99 -29.25 -14.61
CA SER A 456 -24.60 -29.64 -14.88
C SER A 456 -23.91 -29.97 -13.55
N GLU A 457 -23.54 -31.24 -13.37
CA GLU A 457 -22.75 -31.72 -12.23
C GLU A 457 -21.44 -30.92 -12.09
N ILE A 458 -21.01 -30.61 -10.85
CA ILE A 458 -19.82 -29.80 -10.58
C ILE A 458 -18.61 -30.71 -10.44
N LYS A 459 -17.66 -30.59 -11.37
CA LYS A 459 -16.43 -31.41 -11.38
C LYS A 459 -15.38 -30.81 -10.45
N VAL A 460 -14.95 -31.55 -9.44
CA VAL A 460 -13.92 -31.15 -8.49
C VAL A 460 -12.66 -31.98 -8.70
N ALA A 461 -11.48 -31.36 -8.62
CA ALA A 461 -10.20 -32.04 -8.59
C ALA A 461 -9.40 -31.67 -7.33
N ILE A 462 -8.65 -32.64 -6.80
CA ILE A 462 -7.88 -32.48 -5.55
C ILE A 462 -6.40 -32.75 -5.83
N LEU A 463 -5.56 -31.74 -5.64
CA LEU A 463 -4.10 -31.85 -5.81
C LEU A 463 -3.42 -31.88 -4.44
N THR A 464 -2.74 -32.97 -4.10
CA THR A 464 -1.88 -33.01 -2.90
C THR A 464 -0.47 -32.60 -3.29
N VAL A 465 0.09 -31.60 -2.59
CA VAL A 465 1.46 -31.13 -2.76
C VAL A 465 2.25 -31.53 -1.53
N SER A 466 3.17 -32.48 -1.70
CA SER A 466 4.04 -32.93 -0.62
C SER A 466 5.18 -33.83 -1.14
N ASP A 467 6.42 -33.46 -0.81
CA ASP A 467 7.63 -34.24 -1.07
C ASP A 467 7.59 -35.64 -0.42
N THR A 468 7.05 -35.76 0.79
CA THR A 468 7.00 -37.04 1.54
C THR A 468 5.95 -37.99 1.00
N VAL A 469 4.80 -37.45 0.58
CA VAL A 469 3.69 -38.19 -0.03
C VAL A 469 4.04 -38.61 -1.46
N SER A 470 4.66 -37.73 -2.24
CA SER A 470 5.08 -38.02 -3.63
C SER A 470 6.24 -39.02 -3.72
N SER A 471 7.13 -39.06 -2.72
CA SER A 471 8.23 -40.04 -2.63
C SER A 471 7.83 -41.36 -1.96
N GLY A 472 6.59 -41.49 -1.48
CA GLY A 472 6.11 -42.71 -0.80
C GLY A 472 6.73 -42.96 0.59
N SER A 473 7.37 -41.96 1.18
CA SER A 473 8.15 -42.07 2.43
C SER A 473 7.44 -41.50 3.66
N GLY A 474 6.20 -41.05 3.53
CA GLY A 474 5.37 -40.54 4.63
C GLY A 474 4.86 -41.64 5.58
N PRO A 475 4.41 -41.31 6.80
CA PRO A 475 3.89 -42.26 7.78
C PRO A 475 2.56 -42.86 7.29
N ASP A 476 2.63 -43.97 6.56
CA ASP A 476 1.49 -44.60 5.90
C ASP A 476 0.93 -45.76 6.75
N ARG A 477 -0.32 -45.64 7.21
CA ARG A 477 -1.09 -46.74 7.81
C ARG A 477 -1.88 -47.43 6.70
N ARG A 478 -1.29 -48.47 6.11
CA ARG A 478 -1.90 -49.34 5.08
C ARG A 478 -3.10 -50.12 5.63
N SER A 479 -4.20 -50.19 4.89
CA SER A 479 -5.13 -51.34 4.94
C SER A 479 -5.70 -51.62 3.56
N HIS A 480 -5.59 -52.88 3.12
CA HIS A 480 -5.99 -53.37 1.80
C HIS A 480 -7.51 -53.49 1.65
N SER A 481 -8.05 -53.13 0.48
CA SER A 481 -9.24 -53.76 -0.08
C SER A 481 -9.27 -53.57 -1.60
N MET A 482 -9.44 -54.68 -2.33
CA MET A 482 -9.57 -54.72 -3.78
C MET A 482 -11.02 -54.50 -4.20
N VAL A 483 -11.26 -53.69 -5.24
CA VAL A 483 -12.43 -53.82 -6.11
C VAL A 483 -11.99 -53.68 -7.56
N GLN A 484 -12.18 -54.75 -8.35
CA GLN A 484 -12.05 -54.76 -9.80
C GLN A 484 -13.32 -54.18 -10.43
N ASN A 485 -13.15 -53.25 -11.39
CA ASN A 485 -13.78 -53.39 -12.71
C ASN A 485 -13.18 -52.38 -13.70
N GLY A 486 -12.68 -52.91 -14.81
CA GLY A 486 -11.77 -52.22 -15.72
C GLY A 486 -12.44 -51.27 -16.71
N LYS A 487 -11.71 -50.18 -17.02
CA LYS A 487 -11.25 -49.81 -18.38
C LYS A 487 -10.48 -48.48 -18.31
N SER A 488 -9.30 -48.49 -18.93
CA SER A 488 -8.33 -47.41 -19.14
C SER A 488 -7.53 -46.91 -17.94
N LEU A 489 -6.22 -47.00 -18.11
CA LEU A 489 -5.16 -46.98 -17.11
C LEU A 489 -4.75 -45.54 -16.75
N ILE A 490 -5.25 -45.03 -15.62
CA ILE A 490 -4.54 -44.03 -14.80
C ILE A 490 -4.33 -44.71 -13.45
N THR A 491 -3.07 -44.88 -13.05
CA THR A 491 -2.69 -45.52 -11.80
C THR A 491 -3.29 -44.74 -10.62
N VAL A 492 -4.41 -45.22 -10.09
CA VAL A 492 -4.96 -44.75 -8.82
C VAL A 492 -4.06 -45.32 -7.73
N PHE A 493 -3.15 -44.49 -7.18
CA PHE A 493 -2.51 -44.80 -5.91
C PHE A 493 -3.60 -44.81 -4.84
N SER A 494 -4.11 -46.00 -4.53
CA SER A 494 -4.93 -46.22 -3.37
C SER A 494 -4.12 -45.94 -2.12
N SER A 495 -4.72 -45.19 -1.19
CA SER A 495 -4.31 -44.95 0.19
C SER A 495 -3.48 -43.68 0.44
N HIS A 496 -4.18 -42.57 0.64
CA HIS A 496 -3.72 -41.50 1.54
C HIS A 496 -4.90 -41.15 2.46
N LYS A 497 -4.74 -41.31 3.78
CA LYS A 497 -5.78 -40.95 4.77
C LYS A 497 -6.24 -39.50 4.61
N LEU A 498 -5.31 -38.60 4.29
CA LEU A 498 -5.58 -37.18 4.05
C LEU A 498 -6.51 -36.98 2.84
N VAL A 499 -6.18 -37.58 1.70
CA VAL A 499 -6.96 -37.48 0.47
C VAL A 499 -8.32 -38.15 0.61
N MET A 500 -8.39 -39.33 1.25
CA MET A 500 -9.65 -40.03 1.48
C MET A 500 -10.57 -39.30 2.47
N HIS A 501 -9.99 -38.72 3.53
CA HIS A 501 -10.74 -37.86 4.45
C HIS A 501 -11.27 -36.63 3.72
N PHE A 502 -10.46 -36.02 2.86
CA PHE A 502 -10.88 -34.83 2.14
C PHE A 502 -11.90 -35.11 1.02
N ILE A 503 -11.75 -36.22 0.30
CA ILE A 503 -12.80 -36.73 -0.60
C ILE A 503 -14.09 -36.94 0.19
N SER A 504 -14.02 -37.48 1.41
CA SER A 504 -15.19 -37.62 2.28
C SER A 504 -15.80 -36.27 2.66
N VAL A 505 -14.99 -35.24 2.94
CA VAL A 505 -15.47 -33.87 3.27
C VAL A 505 -16.12 -33.18 2.07
N VAL A 506 -15.54 -33.32 0.88
CA VAL A 506 -16.12 -32.77 -0.35
C VAL A 506 -17.41 -33.51 -0.72
N ASN A 507 -17.41 -34.85 -0.62
CA ASN A 507 -18.59 -35.66 -0.92
C ASN A 507 -19.71 -35.45 0.10
N SER A 508 -19.41 -35.32 1.40
CA SER A 508 -20.42 -34.99 2.42
C SER A 508 -21.03 -33.60 2.22
N SER A 509 -20.30 -32.71 1.53
CA SER A 509 -20.74 -31.37 1.16
C SER A 509 -21.31 -31.27 -0.27
N SER A 510 -21.42 -32.39 -0.99
CA SER A 510 -21.77 -32.43 -2.41
C SER A 510 -23.11 -31.76 -2.72
N GLU A 511 -24.15 -32.02 -1.91
CA GLU A 511 -25.48 -31.40 -2.07
C GLU A 511 -25.43 -29.88 -1.90
N LYS A 512 -24.70 -29.40 -0.88
CA LYS A 512 -24.50 -27.97 -0.62
C LYS A 512 -23.73 -27.29 -1.76
N LEU A 513 -22.81 -28.01 -2.38
CA LEU A 513 -22.05 -27.53 -3.55
C LEU A 513 -22.81 -27.67 -4.86
N GLY A 514 -24.02 -28.22 -4.90
CA GLY A 514 -24.83 -28.36 -6.11
C GLY A 514 -24.54 -29.63 -6.92
N GLY A 515 -24.27 -30.74 -6.25
CA GLY A 515 -23.95 -32.03 -6.88
C GLY A 515 -22.49 -32.08 -7.33
N ALA A 516 -21.57 -31.68 -6.43
CA ALA A 516 -20.14 -31.72 -6.72
C ALA A 516 -19.60 -33.16 -6.63
N THR A 517 -18.86 -33.60 -7.64
CA THR A 517 -18.20 -34.90 -7.67
C THR A 517 -16.70 -34.74 -7.88
N VAL A 518 -15.91 -35.47 -7.08
CA VAL A 518 -14.46 -35.52 -7.27
C VAL A 518 -14.16 -36.40 -8.48
N VAL A 519 -13.67 -35.81 -9.57
CA VAL A 519 -13.41 -36.51 -10.85
C VAL A 519 -11.93 -36.79 -11.08
N ALA A 520 -11.04 -36.12 -10.35
CA ALA A 520 -9.60 -36.31 -10.49
C ALA A 520 -8.88 -36.05 -9.16
N THR A 521 -7.84 -36.84 -8.89
CA THR A 521 -6.90 -36.58 -7.81
C THR A 521 -5.47 -36.80 -8.32
N ALA A 522 -4.52 -36.05 -7.78
CA ALA A 522 -3.11 -36.22 -8.10
C ALA A 522 -2.26 -35.84 -6.88
N VAL A 523 -1.04 -36.38 -6.88
CA VAL A 523 0.00 -36.08 -5.90
C VAL A 523 1.21 -35.58 -6.66
N VAL A 524 1.79 -34.46 -6.24
CA VAL A 524 3.04 -33.92 -6.79
C VAL A 524 3.98 -33.52 -5.65
N PRO A 525 5.31 -33.56 -5.87
CA PRO A 525 6.26 -32.96 -4.94
C PRO A 525 6.11 -31.44 -4.93
N ASP A 526 6.75 -30.81 -3.95
CA ASP A 526 6.80 -29.37 -3.76
C ASP A 526 7.68 -28.68 -4.81
N GLU A 527 7.27 -28.78 -6.08
CA GLU A 527 7.95 -28.23 -7.26
C GLU A 527 6.98 -27.41 -8.11
N VAL A 528 7.32 -26.14 -8.34
CA VAL A 528 6.47 -25.17 -9.04
C VAL A 528 6.00 -25.68 -10.41
N GLU A 529 6.90 -26.21 -11.23
CA GLU A 529 6.56 -26.66 -12.59
C GLU A 529 5.64 -27.89 -12.59
N LYS A 530 5.79 -28.81 -11.63
CA LYS A 530 4.92 -29.99 -11.53
C LYS A 530 3.52 -29.62 -11.05
N ILE A 531 3.42 -28.72 -10.06
CA ILE A 531 2.13 -28.17 -9.59
C ILE A 531 1.43 -27.44 -10.74
N LYS A 532 2.14 -26.52 -11.41
CA LYS A 532 1.65 -25.77 -12.57
C LYS A 532 1.16 -26.68 -13.69
N GLY A 533 1.91 -27.73 -14.03
CA GLY A 533 1.52 -28.67 -15.07
C GLY A 533 0.18 -29.35 -14.80
N ILE A 534 -0.08 -29.76 -13.55
CA ILE A 534 -1.37 -30.35 -13.16
C ILE A 534 -2.48 -29.31 -13.16
N LEU A 535 -2.24 -28.11 -12.61
CA LEU A 535 -3.25 -27.05 -12.61
C LEU A 535 -3.69 -26.70 -14.03
N VAL A 536 -2.74 -26.46 -14.95
CA VAL A 536 -3.04 -26.14 -16.36
C VAL A 536 -3.74 -27.29 -17.06
N LYS A 537 -3.32 -28.54 -16.85
CA LYS A 537 -3.99 -29.71 -17.42
C LYS A 537 -5.45 -29.78 -16.96
N TRP A 538 -5.71 -29.63 -15.66
CA TRP A 538 -7.06 -29.76 -15.12
C TRP A 538 -7.98 -28.60 -15.50
N THR A 539 -7.45 -27.39 -15.67
CA THR A 539 -8.23 -26.23 -16.11
C THR A 539 -8.49 -26.25 -17.62
N ASP A 540 -7.46 -26.49 -18.43
CA ASP A 540 -7.52 -26.23 -19.88
C ASP A 540 -7.96 -27.47 -20.67
N ILE A 541 -7.54 -28.65 -20.21
CA ILE A 541 -7.80 -29.94 -20.88
C ILE A 541 -9.00 -30.64 -20.24
N ASP A 542 -8.92 -30.95 -18.95
CA ASP A 542 -9.97 -31.73 -18.26
C ASP A 542 -11.19 -30.88 -17.88
N ARG A 543 -11.05 -29.55 -17.94
CA ARG A 543 -12.09 -28.52 -17.72
C ARG A 543 -12.90 -28.75 -16.44
N VAL A 544 -12.20 -28.99 -15.34
CA VAL A 544 -12.83 -29.12 -14.02
C VAL A 544 -13.36 -27.77 -13.55
N ASN A 545 -14.33 -27.76 -12.63
CA ASN A 545 -14.94 -26.52 -12.15
C ASN A 545 -14.24 -25.95 -10.91
N LEU A 546 -13.73 -26.83 -10.05
CA LEU A 546 -13.03 -26.47 -8.82
C LEU A 546 -11.78 -27.33 -8.65
N ILE A 547 -10.65 -26.69 -8.35
CA ILE A 547 -9.41 -27.34 -7.94
C ILE A 547 -9.11 -26.93 -6.51
N LEU A 548 -8.91 -27.92 -5.64
CA LEU A 548 -8.48 -27.72 -4.26
C LEU A 548 -7.08 -28.32 -4.12
N THR A 549 -6.08 -27.49 -3.80
CA THR A 549 -4.75 -28.02 -3.48
C THR A 549 -4.63 -28.23 -1.98
N LEU A 550 -3.85 -29.23 -1.55
CA LEU A 550 -3.59 -29.53 -0.15
C LEU A 550 -2.08 -29.44 0.10
N GLY A 551 -1.65 -28.56 1.00
CA GLY A 551 -0.24 -28.44 1.40
C GLY A 551 0.58 -27.47 0.57
N GLY A 552 1.83 -27.26 1.01
CA GLY A 552 2.79 -26.35 0.39
C GLY A 552 2.45 -24.86 0.54
N THR A 553 1.64 -24.48 1.54
CA THR A 553 1.19 -23.08 1.79
C THR A 553 1.92 -22.40 2.95
N GLY A 554 2.84 -23.08 3.64
CA GLY A 554 3.60 -22.54 4.77
C GLY A 554 4.74 -21.59 4.37
N PHE A 555 5.68 -21.33 5.28
CA PHE A 555 6.82 -20.41 5.07
C PHE A 555 8.13 -21.14 4.75
N THR A 556 8.15 -22.48 4.70
CA THR A 556 9.39 -23.20 4.43
C THR A 556 9.84 -22.98 2.98
N PRO A 557 11.14 -23.11 2.65
CA PRO A 557 11.62 -23.00 1.27
C PRO A 557 10.99 -24.01 0.29
N ARG A 558 10.37 -25.07 0.81
CA ARG A 558 9.64 -26.06 0.02
C ARG A 558 8.18 -25.68 -0.18
N ASP A 559 7.58 -24.86 0.67
CA ASP A 559 6.20 -24.41 0.46
C ASP A 559 6.11 -23.49 -0.77
N VAL A 560 5.71 -24.03 -1.94
CA VAL A 560 5.69 -23.30 -3.21
C VAL A 560 4.33 -23.31 -3.92
N THR A 561 3.30 -23.83 -3.26
CA THR A 561 1.96 -23.98 -3.83
C THR A 561 1.34 -22.62 -4.22
N PRO A 562 1.41 -21.55 -3.40
CA PRO A 562 0.90 -20.23 -3.78
C PRO A 562 1.59 -19.64 -5.00
N GLU A 563 2.91 -19.79 -5.12
CA GLU A 563 3.71 -19.34 -6.26
C GLU A 563 3.28 -20.03 -7.56
N ALA A 564 3.08 -21.35 -7.49
CA ALA A 564 2.59 -22.13 -8.63
C ALA A 564 1.17 -21.71 -9.04
N THR A 565 0.24 -21.55 -8.10
CA THR A 565 -1.12 -21.07 -8.37
C THR A 565 -1.12 -19.66 -8.97
N LYS A 566 -0.39 -18.71 -8.38
CA LYS A 566 -0.31 -17.32 -8.87
C LYS A 566 0.23 -17.24 -10.29
N SER A 567 1.09 -18.20 -10.70
CA SER A 567 1.64 -18.23 -12.05
C SER A 567 0.63 -18.66 -13.13
N VAL A 568 -0.51 -19.29 -12.76
CA VAL A 568 -1.48 -19.84 -13.71
C VAL A 568 -2.84 -19.15 -13.70
N ILE A 569 -3.23 -18.52 -12.58
CA ILE A 569 -4.51 -17.82 -12.47
C ILE A 569 -4.52 -16.53 -13.31
N GLU A 570 -5.66 -16.24 -13.91
CA GLU A 570 -5.91 -15.04 -14.72
C GLU A 570 -6.54 -13.92 -13.89
N LYS A 571 -7.26 -14.30 -12.83
CA LYS A 571 -7.93 -13.37 -11.92
C LYS A 571 -7.84 -13.87 -10.48
N GLU A 572 -7.34 -13.03 -9.57
CA GLU A 572 -7.26 -13.37 -8.16
C GLU A 572 -8.64 -13.31 -7.48
N ALA A 573 -8.83 -14.16 -6.47
CA ALA A 573 -9.99 -14.20 -5.60
C ALA A 573 -9.59 -14.09 -4.11
N PRO A 574 -8.94 -12.97 -3.70
CA PRO A 574 -8.30 -12.85 -2.39
C PRO A 574 -9.29 -12.96 -1.22
N GLY A 575 -10.57 -12.61 -1.42
CA GLY A 575 -11.60 -12.73 -0.40
C GLY A 575 -11.79 -14.16 0.12
N LEU A 576 -11.59 -15.20 -0.72
CA LEU A 576 -11.68 -16.59 -0.29
C LEU A 576 -10.53 -16.97 0.64
N ALA A 577 -9.30 -16.56 0.29
CA ALA A 577 -8.13 -16.78 1.13
C ALA A 577 -8.22 -15.99 2.45
N PHE A 578 -8.77 -14.77 2.42
CA PHE A 578 -9.00 -13.95 3.59
C PHE A 578 -9.99 -14.59 4.57
N VAL A 579 -11.14 -15.09 4.09
CA VAL A 579 -12.14 -15.77 4.93
C VAL A 579 -11.56 -17.03 5.56
N MET A 580 -10.81 -17.84 4.79
CA MET A 580 -10.11 -19.00 5.34
C MET A 580 -9.16 -18.61 6.47
N LEU A 581 -8.33 -17.58 6.25
CA LEU A 581 -7.40 -17.08 7.26
C LEU A 581 -8.13 -16.57 8.51
N GLN A 582 -9.18 -15.78 8.33
CA GLN A 582 -9.97 -15.22 9.42
C GLN A 582 -10.61 -16.32 10.29
N GLU A 583 -11.20 -17.35 9.68
CA GLU A 583 -11.80 -18.46 10.43
C GLU A 583 -10.73 -19.34 11.09
N SER A 584 -9.62 -19.63 10.41
CA SER A 584 -8.52 -20.40 11.02
C SER A 584 -7.86 -19.68 12.20
N LEU A 585 -7.78 -18.34 12.18
CA LEU A 585 -7.24 -17.55 13.29
C LEU A 585 -8.07 -17.63 14.58
N LYS A 586 -9.36 -17.97 14.49
CA LYS A 586 -10.21 -18.23 15.68
C LYS A 586 -9.81 -19.51 16.41
N ILE A 587 -9.13 -20.43 15.72
CA ILE A 587 -8.78 -21.75 16.22
C ILE A 587 -7.31 -21.80 16.64
N THR A 588 -6.42 -21.22 15.82
CA THR A 588 -4.99 -21.20 16.13
C THR A 588 -4.31 -19.91 15.65
N PRO A 589 -3.47 -19.27 16.48
CA PRO A 589 -2.70 -18.11 16.04
C PRO A 589 -1.72 -18.46 14.92
N PHE A 590 -1.26 -19.72 14.84
CA PHE A 590 -0.32 -20.15 13.79
C PHE A 590 -0.92 -20.11 12.38
N ALA A 591 -2.24 -19.93 12.23
CA ALA A 591 -2.89 -19.74 10.94
C ALA A 591 -2.33 -18.53 10.16
N MET A 592 -1.79 -17.52 10.86
CA MET A 592 -1.12 -16.35 10.24
C MET A 592 0.08 -16.73 9.35
N LEU A 593 0.62 -17.94 9.50
CA LEU A 593 1.75 -18.46 8.72
C LEU A 593 1.33 -19.12 7.40
N SER A 594 0.03 -19.13 7.08
CA SER A 594 -0.47 -19.66 5.80
C SER A 594 -0.45 -18.59 4.72
N ARG A 595 0.17 -18.88 3.58
CA ARG A 595 0.22 -18.05 2.37
C ARG A 595 -0.78 -18.49 1.30
N ALA A 596 -1.86 -19.16 1.72
CA ALA A 596 -2.91 -19.65 0.84
C ALA A 596 -3.39 -18.57 -0.15
N THR A 597 -3.59 -18.97 -1.41
CA THR A 597 -4.10 -18.10 -2.48
C THR A 597 -5.29 -18.78 -3.15
N ALA A 598 -6.21 -17.98 -3.67
CA ALA A 598 -7.31 -18.44 -4.50
C ALA A 598 -7.44 -17.56 -5.75
N GLY A 599 -7.86 -18.15 -6.87
CA GLY A 599 -8.01 -17.44 -8.13
C GLY A 599 -8.67 -18.27 -9.21
N ILE A 600 -8.92 -17.64 -10.34
CA ILE A 600 -9.69 -18.18 -11.46
C ILE A 600 -8.76 -18.29 -12.67
N ARG A 601 -8.82 -19.42 -13.36
CA ARG A 601 -8.23 -19.64 -14.69
C ARG A 601 -9.31 -20.18 -15.62
N GLY A 602 -9.60 -19.48 -16.71
CA GLY A 602 -10.71 -19.82 -17.58
C GLY A 602 -12.03 -19.94 -16.81
N SER A 603 -12.65 -21.13 -16.82
CA SER A 603 -13.90 -21.43 -16.11
C SER A 603 -13.70 -22.23 -14.81
N THR A 604 -12.49 -22.23 -14.26
CA THR A 604 -12.12 -23.05 -13.09
C THR A 604 -11.68 -22.18 -11.92
N LEU A 605 -12.24 -22.45 -10.74
CA LEU A 605 -11.78 -21.86 -9.48
C LEU A 605 -10.67 -22.72 -8.87
N ILE A 606 -9.56 -22.12 -8.47
CA ILE A 606 -8.44 -22.78 -7.81
C ILE A 606 -8.31 -22.19 -6.39
N ILE A 607 -8.26 -23.05 -5.37
CA ILE A 607 -8.12 -22.65 -3.97
C ILE A 607 -7.01 -23.47 -3.32
N ASN A 608 -6.03 -22.80 -2.73
CA ASN A 608 -4.97 -23.46 -1.97
C ASN A 608 -5.40 -23.67 -0.52
N MET A 609 -5.53 -24.93 -0.10
CA MET A 609 -5.87 -25.32 1.26
C MET A 609 -4.61 -25.73 2.05
N PRO A 610 -4.63 -25.60 3.39
CA PRO A 610 -3.55 -26.08 4.26
C PRO A 610 -3.25 -27.58 4.10
N GLY A 611 -2.10 -28.03 4.59
CA GLY A 611 -1.72 -29.46 4.58
C GLY A 611 -2.34 -30.30 5.71
N ASN A 612 -2.97 -29.66 6.70
CA ASN A 612 -3.57 -30.32 7.86
C ASN A 612 -5.04 -30.70 7.59
N PRO A 613 -5.46 -31.97 7.75
CA PRO A 613 -6.83 -32.41 7.46
C PRO A 613 -7.93 -31.64 8.22
N ASN A 614 -7.67 -31.30 9.50
CA ASN A 614 -8.65 -30.57 10.31
C ASN A 614 -8.80 -29.13 9.81
N ALA A 615 -7.68 -28.45 9.58
CA ALA A 615 -7.66 -27.09 9.04
C ALA A 615 -8.33 -27.00 7.66
N VAL A 616 -8.21 -28.05 6.86
CA VAL A 616 -8.86 -28.16 5.55
C VAL A 616 -10.38 -28.28 5.69
N ALA A 617 -10.88 -29.08 6.63
CA ALA A 617 -12.31 -29.21 6.89
C ALA A 617 -12.94 -27.88 7.36
N GLU A 618 -12.25 -27.19 8.27
CA GLU A 618 -12.63 -25.87 8.78
C GLU A 618 -12.65 -24.81 7.66
N CYS A 619 -11.60 -24.76 6.84
CA CYS A 619 -11.54 -23.88 5.67
C CYS A 619 -12.67 -24.19 4.68
N MET A 620 -12.99 -25.47 4.48
CA MET A 620 -14.08 -25.86 3.60
C MET A 620 -15.42 -25.35 4.14
N GLU A 621 -15.71 -25.55 5.42
CA GLU A 621 -16.93 -25.10 6.08
C GLU A 621 -17.12 -23.57 5.97
N ALA A 622 -16.03 -22.82 6.18
CA ALA A 622 -16.01 -21.36 6.01
C ALA A 622 -16.38 -20.91 4.59
N LEU A 623 -15.97 -21.67 3.58
CA LEU A 623 -16.18 -21.32 2.17
C LEU A 623 -17.54 -21.78 1.62
N LEU A 624 -18.15 -22.83 2.19
CA LEU A 624 -19.40 -23.42 1.70
C LEU A 624 -20.51 -22.40 1.37
N PRO A 625 -20.78 -21.36 2.18
CA PRO A 625 -21.85 -20.40 1.90
C PRO A 625 -21.68 -19.64 0.58
N ALA A 626 -20.43 -19.36 0.18
CA ALA A 626 -20.11 -18.59 -1.02
C ALA A 626 -19.74 -19.47 -2.22
N LEU A 627 -19.22 -20.67 -1.98
CA LEU A 627 -18.56 -21.49 -3.00
C LEU A 627 -19.53 -21.95 -4.12
N LYS A 628 -20.77 -22.33 -3.78
CA LYS A 628 -21.80 -22.68 -4.78
C LYS A 628 -22.10 -21.52 -5.73
N HIS A 629 -22.26 -20.31 -5.18
CA HIS A 629 -22.57 -19.12 -5.97
C HIS A 629 -21.39 -18.71 -6.84
N ALA A 630 -20.16 -18.75 -6.29
CA ALA A 630 -18.94 -18.48 -7.03
C ALA A 630 -18.79 -19.40 -8.26
N LEU A 631 -19.02 -20.71 -8.10
CA LEU A 631 -18.92 -21.67 -9.21
C LEU A 631 -19.98 -21.44 -10.30
N LYS A 632 -21.19 -20.99 -9.94
CA LYS A 632 -22.22 -20.60 -10.92
C LYS A 632 -21.86 -19.32 -11.68
N GLN A 633 -21.35 -18.31 -10.97
CA GLN A 633 -20.92 -17.05 -11.60
C GLN A 633 -19.79 -17.27 -12.59
N ILE A 634 -18.81 -18.10 -12.24
CA ILE A 634 -17.68 -18.45 -13.13
C ILE A 634 -18.17 -19.18 -14.39
N LYS A 635 -19.24 -19.97 -14.30
CA LYS A 635 -19.91 -20.62 -15.45
C LYS A 635 -20.75 -19.67 -16.32
N GLY A 636 -20.91 -18.39 -15.92
CA GLY A 636 -21.61 -17.38 -16.71
C GLY A 636 -23.13 -17.34 -16.54
N ASP A 637 -23.68 -17.91 -15.48
CA ASP A 637 -25.13 -17.90 -15.22
C ASP A 637 -25.59 -16.52 -14.69
N LYS A 638 -26.08 -15.65 -15.59
CA LYS A 638 -26.50 -14.27 -15.30
C LYS A 638 -27.91 -14.15 -14.68
N ARG A 639 -28.59 -15.26 -14.36
CA ARG A 639 -30.03 -15.28 -14.01
C ARG A 639 -30.36 -15.43 -12.52
N GLU A 640 -29.40 -15.41 -11.61
CA GLU A 640 -29.70 -15.54 -10.18
C GLU A 640 -30.08 -14.16 -9.58
N LYS A 641 -31.27 -14.07 -8.98
CA LYS A 641 -31.67 -12.91 -8.16
C LYS A 641 -30.63 -12.78 -7.04
N HIS A 642 -29.96 -11.63 -6.96
CA HIS A 642 -29.05 -11.32 -5.86
C HIS A 642 -29.73 -11.66 -4.51
N PRO A 643 -29.04 -12.30 -3.55
CA PRO A 643 -29.57 -12.41 -2.20
C PRO A 643 -29.98 -11.00 -1.76
N ARG A 644 -31.19 -10.85 -1.18
CA ARG A 644 -31.74 -9.54 -0.78
C ARG A 644 -30.66 -8.81 0.00
N HIS A 645 -30.21 -7.67 -0.55
CA HIS A 645 -29.29 -6.78 0.14
C HIS A 645 -29.97 -6.33 1.43
N VAL A 646 -29.54 -6.90 2.55
CA VAL A 646 -29.87 -6.36 3.87
C VAL A 646 -28.94 -5.16 4.03
N PRO A 647 -29.47 -3.92 4.18
CA PRO A 647 -28.63 -2.76 4.49
C PRO A 647 -27.71 -3.11 5.67
N HIS A 648 -26.44 -2.68 5.63
CA HIS A 648 -25.50 -2.99 6.72
C HIS A 648 -26.04 -2.63 8.13
N ALA A 649 -26.89 -1.62 8.22
CA ALA A 649 -27.58 -1.22 9.45
C ALA A 649 -28.64 -2.22 9.97
N ALA A 650 -29.13 -3.13 9.12
CA ALA A 650 -30.15 -4.14 9.44
C ALA A 650 -29.59 -5.58 9.46
N ALA A 651 -28.31 -5.76 9.16
CA ALA A 651 -27.64 -7.05 9.33
C ALA A 651 -27.35 -7.24 10.82
N ALA A 652 -27.85 -8.33 11.42
CA ALA A 652 -27.50 -8.66 12.80
C ALA A 652 -25.98 -8.90 12.90
N PRO A 653 -25.24 -8.15 13.73
CA PRO A 653 -23.80 -8.32 13.85
C PRO A 653 -23.49 -9.70 14.43
N MET A 654 -22.74 -10.49 13.67
CA MET A 654 -22.28 -11.81 14.08
C MET A 654 -20.91 -11.70 14.78
N ASP A 655 -20.77 -10.73 15.68
CA ASP A 655 -19.55 -10.54 16.49
C ASP A 655 -19.87 -10.87 17.95
N GLU A 656 -19.14 -11.84 18.50
CA GLU A 656 -19.21 -12.24 19.93
C GLU A 656 -18.83 -11.08 20.86
N TRP A 657 -18.04 -10.13 20.36
CA TRP A 657 -17.60 -8.96 21.12
C TRP A 657 -18.76 -8.02 21.44
N GLU A 658 -19.62 -7.75 20.45
CA GLU A 658 -20.77 -6.86 20.64
C GLU A 658 -21.87 -7.51 21.51
N ARG A 659 -21.98 -8.84 21.46
CA ARG A 659 -22.84 -9.64 22.37
C ARG A 659 -22.37 -9.53 23.82
N SER A 660 -21.06 -9.65 24.06
CA SER A 660 -20.46 -9.56 25.39
C SER A 660 -20.52 -8.14 25.95
N PHE A 661 -20.29 -7.13 25.12
CA PHE A 661 -20.39 -5.72 25.49
C PHE A 661 -21.82 -5.32 25.88
N ARG A 662 -22.84 -5.77 25.12
CA ARG A 662 -24.25 -5.51 25.45
C ARG A 662 -24.72 -6.29 26.69
N ALA A 663 -24.24 -7.52 26.88
CA ALA A 663 -24.53 -8.29 28.11
C ALA A 663 -23.93 -7.64 29.36
N ALA A 664 -22.71 -7.10 29.28
CA ALA A 664 -22.08 -6.36 30.37
C ALA A 664 -22.78 -5.00 30.64
N SER A 665 -23.22 -4.32 29.58
CA SER A 665 -23.89 -3.00 29.69
C SER A 665 -25.34 -3.09 30.16
N ALA A 666 -26.01 -4.22 29.95
CA ALA A 666 -27.39 -4.45 30.41
C ALA A 666 -27.50 -4.82 31.91
N ALA A 667 -26.38 -5.14 32.58
CA ALA A 667 -26.36 -5.50 33.99
C ALA A 667 -26.31 -4.30 34.97
N GLY A 668 -26.34 -3.06 34.46
CA GLY A 668 -26.20 -1.83 35.25
C GLY A 668 -27.50 -1.20 35.77
N GLY A 669 -28.58 -1.96 35.94
CA GLY A 669 -29.90 -1.41 36.29
C GLY A 669 -30.74 -2.35 37.15
N GLY A 670 -30.39 -2.50 38.42
CA GLY A 670 -31.20 -3.20 39.41
C GLY A 670 -30.71 -2.89 40.81
N GLY A 671 -31.40 -1.98 41.50
CA GLY A 671 -31.06 -1.59 42.86
C GLY A 671 -31.14 -2.76 43.84
N CYS A 672 -30.19 -2.81 44.77
CA CYS A 672 -30.32 -3.59 45.99
C CYS A 672 -30.25 -2.61 47.16
N SER A 673 -31.38 -2.49 47.86
CA SER A 673 -31.56 -1.64 49.04
C SER A 673 -30.87 -2.24 50.25
N CYS A 674 -30.15 -1.41 51.01
CA CYS A 674 -30.04 -1.48 52.46
C CYS A 674 -29.85 -0.05 52.99
N ASP A 675 -30.91 0.56 53.53
CA ASP A 675 -30.83 1.68 54.49
C ASP A 675 -30.49 1.13 55.89
N PRO A 676 -30.14 1.97 56.88
CA PRO A 676 -29.06 2.95 56.94
C PRO A 676 -27.86 2.47 57.80
#